data_AF-A0A6A4YES4-F1
#
_entry.id   AF-A0A6A4YES4-F1
#
_cell.length_a   1.000
_cell.length_b   1.000
_cell.length_c   1.000
_cell.angle_alpha   90.00
_cell.angle_beta   90.00
_cell.angle_gamma   90.00
#
_symmetry.space_group_name_H-M   'P 1'
#
loop_
_entity.id
_entity.type
_entity.pdbx_description
1 polymer ?
#
loop_
_entity_poly.entity_id
_entity_poly.type
_entity_poly.pdbx_seq_one_letter_code
_entity_poly.pdbx_strand_id
1 'polypeptide(L)'
;MTTMTSPFDAIRGQCLDAAWVANVSATLGVNPSLRDPKSSRLLYPWLRSALQKARFKINDPRQALPTAFQRSCMDSGDLLSGGGERVFVTGGAQASQGTFQGTITIEYNSWPSHWLTSAVLGVLLQEVGYDVTFLQTPGGLYASQRMSAEGMGQCTPTHINAEIWTAAKLPVLSIYANETTSMSNGYGGQYVVFPCVSKQTNLNEALKGPSSTQGTFERAYSADFWHEYTRSQDLVNYYSPANTDMPRVAVSSVCPNGTMGCQNGCSKSHACSVAEQNNQTCLVVAMMEPVYDPGFLQAAIANNNIPAYFCFSGYGGVQNAVVDAMTRNKSITFYHFEPDFFHLQYEGLLTRIELPRSQPKIVATATGTFGENGYGNPATNSVNVDFPQEHLKLYYANVLNSDAFLVDFINKFQIAQIDINSLLASLVKLNEDNPSSPNAPFIGACDWVKTNYRTWKSWVSPLPLCSPKAHMQYTMTGCNDSSRMITFLWSVPDPTNASLPYQCDGGDSSLPSPLSTSRSCDWLNSNVDQWTPWLRSKPLCDGTFYNYSVAACDASATRAVGFFWLLPQLVNPLLSVECTGGVVLPSNTTVQCDYVPTNSSAYGAMTGLAIVVLLLLVCSTSLVVIFRDRPVIKRAQWPLLVCMICGGICICIYVLLGAGAPSSGLCAARPVTIIFGYTLVFGSLLVKGLRVYWVFKNKSLKKVTVSLWKIAKLLLIMLCVDAVILLAWMVADFPAPTTETTTATEFIGKVDHVSCHSSSFIFSALLIFWKAIITFGGVYVSFLIRDAGSDFQESVWIFASSCVVLLVAL
;
A
#
# COMPACT_ATOMS: atom_id res chain seq x y z
N MET A 1 -9.23 -39.56 -10.56
CA MET A 1 -9.12 -39.56 -12.04
C MET A 1 -7.90 -38.75 -12.44
N THR A 2 -7.16 -39.17 -13.46
CA THR A 2 -5.99 -38.43 -13.97
C THR A 2 -6.41 -37.14 -14.64
N THR A 3 -5.67 -36.05 -14.40
CA THR A 3 -5.92 -34.72 -14.99
C THR A 3 -4.72 -34.23 -15.77
N MET A 4 -4.95 -33.48 -16.84
CA MET A 4 -3.93 -32.81 -17.65
C MET A 4 -4.18 -31.29 -17.70
N THR A 5 -3.18 -30.53 -18.13
CA THR A 5 -3.30 -29.09 -18.40
C THR A 5 -4.39 -28.85 -19.45
N SER A 6 -5.23 -27.83 -19.27
CA SER A 6 -6.25 -27.51 -20.26
C SER A 6 -5.62 -26.99 -21.57
N PRO A 7 -6.30 -27.11 -22.71
CA PRO A 7 -5.83 -26.52 -23.96
C PRO A 7 -5.53 -25.01 -23.83
N PHE A 8 -6.35 -24.25 -23.08
CA PHE A 8 -6.14 -22.82 -22.85
C PHE A 8 -4.89 -22.51 -22.02
N ASP A 9 -4.58 -23.35 -21.03
CA ASP A 9 -3.42 -23.13 -20.18
C ASP A 9 -2.11 -23.62 -20.82
N ALA A 10 -2.17 -24.63 -21.69
CA ALA A 10 -1.00 -25.17 -22.40
C ALA A 10 -0.31 -24.16 -23.35
N ILE A 11 -1.04 -23.12 -23.78
CA ILE A 11 -0.56 -22.07 -24.70
C ILE A 11 -0.17 -20.77 -23.99
N ARG A 12 -0.39 -20.68 -22.67
CA ARG A 12 -0.10 -19.48 -21.88
C ARG A 12 1.39 -19.15 -21.93
N GLY A 13 1.71 -17.90 -22.31
CA GLY A 13 3.10 -17.46 -22.45
C GLY A 13 3.93 -18.22 -23.49
N GLN A 14 3.31 -18.83 -24.51
CA GLN A 14 4.02 -19.59 -25.56
C GLN A 14 4.11 -18.84 -26.89
N CYS A 15 3.49 -17.67 -27.03
CA CYS A 15 3.41 -17.01 -28.33
C CYS A 15 4.77 -16.46 -28.79
N LEU A 16 5.31 -15.46 -28.09
CA LEU A 16 6.58 -14.84 -28.46
C LEU A 16 7.77 -15.70 -28.01
N ASP A 17 8.56 -16.21 -28.95
CA ASP A 17 9.70 -17.08 -28.65
C ASP A 17 11.04 -16.40 -28.99
N ALA A 18 12.15 -17.01 -28.55
CA ALA A 18 13.49 -16.47 -28.77
C ALA A 18 13.87 -16.36 -30.26
N ALA A 19 13.34 -17.25 -31.11
CA ALA A 19 13.60 -17.22 -32.55
C ALA A 19 12.90 -16.03 -33.21
N TRP A 20 11.66 -15.73 -32.80
CA TRP A 20 10.94 -14.53 -33.21
C TRP A 20 11.68 -13.26 -32.79
N VAL A 21 12.15 -13.17 -31.53
CA VAL A 21 12.94 -12.01 -31.06
C VAL A 21 14.18 -11.79 -31.93
N ALA A 22 14.94 -12.86 -32.19
CA ALA A 22 16.14 -12.79 -33.02
C ALA A 22 15.82 -12.34 -34.46
N ASN A 23 14.76 -12.87 -35.06
CA ASN A 23 14.34 -12.52 -36.42
C ASN A 23 13.90 -11.05 -36.52
N VAL A 24 13.06 -10.58 -35.60
CA VAL A 24 12.58 -9.19 -35.59
C VAL A 24 13.71 -8.22 -35.27
N SER A 25 14.60 -8.56 -34.33
CA SER A 25 15.81 -7.79 -34.01
C SER A 25 16.71 -7.62 -35.24
N ALA A 26 16.97 -8.70 -35.98
CA ALA A 26 17.76 -8.66 -37.21
C ALA A 26 17.09 -7.84 -38.32
N THR A 27 15.78 -8.04 -38.53
CA THR A 27 15.00 -7.34 -39.56
C THR A 27 14.93 -5.83 -39.31
N LEU A 28 14.86 -5.41 -38.05
CA LEU A 28 14.81 -3.99 -37.68
C LEU A 28 16.22 -3.38 -37.48
N GLY A 29 17.27 -4.19 -37.40
CA GLY A 29 18.62 -3.72 -37.08
C GLY A 29 18.74 -3.13 -35.66
N VAL A 30 17.99 -3.68 -34.70
CA VAL A 30 17.92 -3.15 -33.32
C VAL A 30 18.41 -4.18 -32.31
N ASN A 31 19.06 -3.72 -31.24
CA ASN A 31 19.46 -4.58 -30.12
C ASN A 31 18.39 -4.51 -29.01
N PRO A 32 17.70 -5.62 -28.67
CA PRO A 32 16.67 -5.64 -27.63
C PRO A 32 17.19 -5.28 -26.24
N SER A 33 18.47 -5.53 -25.97
CA SER A 33 19.11 -5.27 -24.68
C SER A 33 19.63 -3.82 -24.53
N LEU A 34 19.49 -3.00 -25.57
CA LEU A 34 19.98 -1.62 -25.55
C LEU A 34 19.16 -0.76 -24.59
N ARG A 35 19.85 0.00 -23.73
CA ARG A 35 19.24 0.87 -22.73
C ARG A 35 19.50 2.35 -23.04
N ASP A 36 18.52 3.19 -22.74
CA ASP A 36 18.62 4.64 -22.81
C ASP A 36 19.67 5.15 -21.80
N PRO A 37 20.66 5.97 -22.21
CA PRO A 37 21.74 6.42 -21.33
C PRO A 37 21.28 7.29 -20.15
N LYS A 38 20.12 7.96 -20.23
CA LYS A 38 19.65 8.90 -19.20
C LYS A 38 18.78 8.20 -18.16
N SER A 39 17.84 7.39 -18.62
CA SER A 39 16.84 6.71 -17.80
C SER A 39 17.20 5.27 -17.47
N SER A 40 18.19 4.69 -18.15
CA SER A 40 18.54 3.26 -18.09
C SER A 40 17.41 2.32 -18.50
N ARG A 41 16.36 2.82 -19.17
CA ARG A 41 15.25 1.99 -19.69
C ARG A 41 15.64 1.21 -20.94
N LEU A 42 15.10 0.02 -21.12
CA LEU A 42 15.17 -0.68 -22.40
C LEU A 42 14.52 0.17 -23.49
N LEU A 43 15.20 0.29 -24.64
CA LEU A 43 14.66 1.00 -25.80
C LEU A 43 13.59 0.17 -26.54
N TYR A 44 13.65 -1.16 -26.39
CA TYR A 44 12.72 -2.12 -27.02
C TYR A 44 12.16 -3.10 -25.97
N PRO A 45 11.45 -2.63 -24.93
CA PRO A 45 11.05 -3.46 -23.78
C PRO A 45 10.10 -4.61 -24.15
N TRP A 46 9.40 -4.47 -25.28
CA TRP A 46 8.42 -5.42 -25.80
C TRP A 46 8.97 -6.38 -26.85
N LEU A 47 10.24 -6.22 -27.26
CA LEU A 47 10.93 -7.16 -28.15
C LEU A 47 11.63 -8.24 -27.31
N ARG A 48 10.83 -9.16 -26.76
CA ARG A 48 11.29 -10.21 -25.85
C ARG A 48 10.48 -11.49 -26.00
N SER A 49 11.00 -12.58 -25.45
CA SER A 49 10.22 -13.81 -25.30
C SER A 49 9.06 -13.59 -24.33
N ALA A 50 8.02 -14.40 -24.51
CA ALA A 50 6.76 -14.32 -23.81
C ALA A 50 6.93 -14.43 -22.29
N LEU A 51 6.18 -13.60 -21.58
CA LEU A 51 6.16 -13.66 -20.12
C LEU A 51 5.58 -14.98 -19.63
N GLN A 52 6.34 -15.66 -18.77
CA GLN A 52 5.91 -16.91 -18.15
C GLN A 52 5.09 -16.69 -16.87
N LYS A 53 5.15 -15.48 -16.29
CA LYS A 53 4.38 -15.09 -15.10
C LYS A 53 3.87 -13.66 -15.26
N ALA A 54 2.71 -13.37 -14.70
CA ALA A 54 2.18 -12.01 -14.67
C ALA A 54 3.07 -11.07 -13.83
N ARG A 55 3.21 -9.84 -14.31
CA ARG A 55 3.83 -8.70 -13.62
C ARG A 55 2.83 -8.01 -12.71
N PHE A 56 1.60 -7.85 -13.18
CA PHE A 56 0.55 -7.07 -12.54
C PHE A 56 -0.63 -7.97 -12.18
N LYS A 57 -1.39 -7.54 -11.17
CA LYS A 57 -2.65 -8.15 -10.78
C LYS A 57 -3.68 -7.05 -10.68
N ILE A 58 -4.89 -7.32 -11.18
CA ILE A 58 -6.00 -6.39 -10.99
C ILE A 58 -6.61 -6.59 -9.60
N ASN A 59 -7.20 -5.53 -9.04
CA ASN A 59 -7.92 -5.60 -7.78
C ASN A 59 -9.41 -5.38 -8.03
N ASP A 60 -10.13 -6.46 -8.35
CA ASP A 60 -11.59 -6.44 -8.49
C ASP A 60 -12.24 -7.14 -7.29
N PRO A 61 -12.95 -6.40 -6.42
CA PRO A 61 -13.69 -6.97 -5.28
C PRO A 61 -14.69 -8.05 -5.69
N ARG A 62 -15.24 -7.99 -6.91
CA ARG A 62 -16.25 -8.95 -7.40
C ARG A 62 -15.66 -10.35 -7.56
N GLN A 63 -14.37 -10.47 -7.91
CA GLN A 63 -13.69 -11.77 -7.97
C GLN A 63 -13.46 -12.39 -6.59
N ALA A 64 -13.53 -11.60 -5.51
CA ALA A 64 -13.41 -12.10 -4.14
C ALA A 64 -14.76 -12.55 -3.54
N LEU A 65 -15.88 -12.34 -4.25
CA LEU A 65 -17.20 -12.75 -3.79
C LEU A 65 -17.29 -14.28 -3.74
N PRO A 66 -17.95 -14.86 -2.72
CA PRO A 66 -18.16 -16.31 -2.65
C PRO A 66 -18.91 -16.86 -3.87
N THR A 67 -19.78 -16.06 -4.48
CA THR A 67 -20.61 -16.42 -5.65
C THR A 67 -19.86 -16.38 -6.98
N ALA A 68 -18.70 -15.72 -7.04
CA ALA A 68 -17.96 -15.51 -8.27
C ALA A 68 -17.54 -16.84 -8.92
N PHE A 69 -17.97 -17.02 -10.16
CA PHE A 69 -17.78 -18.20 -11.01
C PHE A 69 -18.18 -19.54 -10.38
N GLN A 70 -19.10 -19.51 -9.42
CA GLN A 70 -19.71 -20.74 -8.91
C GLN A 70 -20.67 -21.32 -9.93
N ARG A 71 -20.63 -22.65 -10.11
CA ARG A 71 -21.52 -23.40 -11.02
C ARG A 71 -23.01 -23.14 -10.75
N SER A 72 -23.38 -22.81 -9.51
CA SER A 72 -24.75 -22.48 -9.09
C SER A 72 -25.20 -21.08 -9.54
N CYS A 73 -24.26 -20.18 -9.87
CA CYS A 73 -24.48 -18.80 -10.28
C CYS A 73 -24.32 -18.62 -11.80
N MET A 74 -23.49 -19.46 -12.44
CA MET A 74 -23.21 -19.44 -13.88
C MET A 74 -24.33 -20.11 -14.68
N ASP A 75 -24.56 -19.63 -15.91
CA ASP A 75 -25.49 -20.27 -16.83
C ASP A 75 -24.96 -21.65 -17.28
N SER A 76 -25.87 -22.55 -17.68
CA SER A 76 -25.50 -23.93 -18.04
C SER A 76 -24.51 -24.03 -19.22
N GLY A 77 -24.45 -22.99 -20.06
CA GLY A 77 -23.52 -22.88 -21.18
C GLY A 77 -22.20 -22.17 -20.85
N ASP A 78 -22.03 -21.63 -19.65
CA ASP A 78 -20.85 -20.88 -19.27
C ASP A 78 -19.70 -21.81 -18.81
N LEU A 79 -18.48 -21.46 -19.20
CA LEU A 79 -17.26 -22.15 -18.78
C LEU A 79 -16.13 -21.14 -18.53
N LEU A 80 -15.51 -21.18 -17.35
CA LEU A 80 -14.39 -20.32 -17.00
C LEU A 80 -13.07 -21.07 -17.14
N SER A 81 -12.14 -20.57 -17.95
CA SER A 81 -10.78 -21.08 -18.11
C SER A 81 -9.76 -20.11 -17.51
N GLY A 82 -9.41 -20.35 -16.24
CA GLY A 82 -8.44 -19.57 -15.46
C GLY A 82 -6.99 -20.02 -15.61
N GLY A 83 -6.06 -19.32 -14.94
CA GLY A 83 -4.64 -19.69 -14.94
C GLY A 83 -4.39 -20.99 -14.16
N GLY A 84 -3.74 -21.96 -14.79
CA GLY A 84 -3.52 -23.29 -14.22
C GLY A 84 -4.75 -24.22 -14.27
N GLU A 85 -5.71 -23.96 -15.18
CA GLU A 85 -6.87 -24.82 -15.40
C GLU A 85 -6.44 -26.26 -15.74
N ARG A 86 -7.17 -27.24 -15.18
CA ARG A 86 -6.95 -28.67 -15.47
C ARG A 86 -8.24 -29.33 -15.95
N VAL A 87 -8.10 -30.27 -16.87
CA VAL A 87 -9.19 -31.09 -17.42
C VAL A 87 -8.93 -32.57 -17.13
N PHE A 88 -9.99 -33.37 -17.05
CA PHE A 88 -9.88 -34.82 -16.95
C PHE A 88 -9.39 -35.40 -18.28
N VAL A 89 -8.44 -36.34 -18.19
CA VAL A 89 -7.88 -37.00 -19.38
C VAL A 89 -8.97 -37.74 -20.16
N THR A 90 -9.90 -38.36 -19.45
CA THR A 90 -11.05 -39.05 -20.02
C THR A 90 -12.21 -38.07 -20.18
N GLY A 91 -12.62 -37.79 -21.42
CA GLY A 91 -13.80 -36.95 -21.72
C GLY A 91 -13.57 -35.44 -21.70
N GLY A 92 -12.39 -34.94 -21.32
CA GLY A 92 -12.02 -33.52 -21.44
C GLY A 92 -12.79 -32.56 -20.53
N ALA A 93 -13.64 -33.07 -19.64
CA ALA A 93 -14.41 -32.25 -18.71
C ALA A 93 -13.49 -31.48 -17.76
N GLN A 94 -13.89 -30.26 -17.40
CA GLN A 94 -13.13 -29.42 -16.48
C GLN A 94 -13.00 -30.09 -15.11
N ALA A 95 -11.76 -30.27 -14.65
CA ALA A 95 -11.44 -30.82 -13.34
C ALA A 95 -11.15 -29.72 -12.31
N SER A 96 -10.60 -28.59 -12.76
CA SER A 96 -10.38 -27.38 -11.97
C SER A 96 -10.43 -26.16 -12.88
N GLN A 97 -11.15 -25.11 -12.47
CA GLN A 97 -11.27 -23.83 -13.17
C GLN A 97 -9.96 -23.02 -13.22
N GLY A 98 -8.98 -23.35 -12.38
CA GLY A 98 -7.76 -22.56 -12.23
C GLY A 98 -7.95 -21.29 -11.39
N THR A 99 -6.91 -20.45 -11.35
CA THR A 99 -6.91 -19.17 -10.64
C THR A 99 -7.50 -18.07 -11.54
N PHE A 100 -8.52 -17.39 -11.04
CA PHE A 100 -9.11 -16.20 -11.68
C PHE A 100 -8.95 -14.92 -10.84
N GLN A 101 -8.64 -15.04 -9.54
CA GLN A 101 -8.46 -13.86 -8.70
C GLN A 101 -7.20 -13.09 -9.10
N GLY A 102 -7.38 -11.82 -9.41
CA GLY A 102 -6.31 -10.93 -9.87
C GLY A 102 -5.95 -11.07 -11.34
N THR A 103 -6.71 -11.86 -12.12
CA THR A 103 -6.56 -12.00 -13.57
C THR A 103 -7.61 -11.17 -14.31
N ILE A 104 -7.33 -10.78 -15.55
CA ILE A 104 -8.30 -10.11 -16.42
C ILE A 104 -9.22 -11.15 -17.05
N THR A 105 -10.52 -11.05 -16.75
CA THR A 105 -11.55 -11.91 -17.33
C THR A 105 -12.04 -11.36 -18.67
N ILE A 106 -11.80 -12.08 -19.77
CA ILE A 106 -12.22 -11.72 -21.12
C ILE A 106 -13.35 -12.65 -21.56
N GLU A 107 -14.44 -12.10 -22.09
CA GLU A 107 -15.47 -12.93 -22.72
C GLU A 107 -14.93 -13.62 -23.97
N TYR A 108 -15.33 -14.86 -24.18
CA TYR A 108 -14.88 -15.68 -25.29
C TYR A 108 -16.09 -16.36 -25.94
N ASN A 109 -16.59 -15.80 -27.05
CA ASN A 109 -17.72 -16.34 -27.79
C ASN A 109 -17.20 -17.12 -29.01
N SER A 110 -17.86 -18.21 -29.38
CA SER A 110 -17.54 -19.02 -30.57
C SER A 110 -17.76 -18.31 -31.91
N TRP A 111 -18.20 -17.05 -31.92
CA TRP A 111 -18.26 -16.23 -33.13
C TRP A 111 -16.86 -16.01 -33.72
N PRO A 112 -16.63 -16.26 -35.03
CA PRO A 112 -15.28 -16.34 -35.57
C PRO A 112 -14.38 -15.11 -35.46
N SER A 113 -14.92 -13.91 -35.56
CA SER A 113 -14.15 -12.69 -35.33
C SER A 113 -13.98 -12.40 -33.83
N HIS A 114 -14.97 -12.77 -33.02
CA HIS A 114 -14.98 -12.52 -31.58
C HIS A 114 -13.87 -13.27 -30.85
N TRP A 115 -13.81 -14.60 -30.99
CA TRP A 115 -12.78 -15.40 -30.32
C TRP A 115 -11.34 -15.08 -30.82
N LEU A 116 -11.16 -14.64 -32.06
CA LEU A 116 -9.86 -14.28 -32.63
C LEU A 116 -9.39 -12.96 -32.03
N THR A 117 -10.26 -11.94 -32.02
CA THR A 117 -9.98 -10.66 -31.37
C THR A 117 -9.74 -10.85 -29.87
N SER A 118 -10.52 -11.72 -29.21
CA SER A 118 -10.34 -12.06 -27.80
C SER A 118 -9.02 -12.81 -27.55
N ALA A 119 -8.61 -13.70 -28.45
CA ALA A 119 -7.32 -14.39 -28.38
C ALA A 119 -6.14 -13.42 -28.60
N VAL A 120 -6.22 -12.51 -29.58
CA VAL A 120 -5.20 -11.46 -29.80
C VAL A 120 -5.07 -10.57 -28.57
N LEU A 121 -6.20 -10.11 -28.02
CA LEU A 121 -6.21 -9.32 -26.79
C LEU A 121 -5.62 -10.10 -25.62
N GLY A 122 -5.98 -11.38 -25.48
CA GLY A 122 -5.48 -12.25 -24.42
C GLY A 122 -3.97 -12.49 -24.50
N VAL A 123 -3.42 -12.70 -25.70
CA VAL A 123 -1.98 -12.81 -25.92
C VAL A 123 -1.30 -11.50 -25.54
N LEU A 124 -1.76 -10.37 -26.08
CA LEU A 124 -1.14 -9.07 -25.81
C LEU A 124 -1.21 -8.69 -24.33
N LEU A 125 -2.31 -8.93 -23.62
CA LEU A 125 -2.41 -8.68 -22.18
C LEU A 125 -1.41 -9.51 -21.37
N GLN A 126 -1.20 -10.78 -21.75
CA GLN A 126 -0.14 -11.61 -21.15
C GLN A 126 1.25 -11.00 -21.39
N GLU A 127 1.51 -10.49 -22.60
CA GLU A 127 2.80 -9.86 -22.93
C GLU A 127 3.04 -8.52 -22.22
N VAL A 128 1.97 -7.76 -22.02
CA VAL A 128 1.97 -6.51 -21.24
C VAL A 128 2.22 -6.80 -19.75
N GLY A 129 1.83 -7.98 -19.27
CA GLY A 129 2.15 -8.50 -17.95
C GLY A 129 0.96 -8.78 -17.05
N TYR A 130 -0.24 -8.97 -17.60
CA TYR A 130 -1.42 -9.40 -16.85
C TYR A 130 -1.74 -10.86 -17.15
N ASP A 131 -2.15 -11.62 -16.13
CA ASP A 131 -2.73 -12.92 -16.38
C ASP A 131 -4.16 -12.78 -16.91
N VAL A 132 -4.52 -13.62 -17.87
CA VAL A 132 -5.84 -13.61 -18.51
C VAL A 132 -6.63 -14.88 -18.15
N THR A 133 -7.93 -14.72 -17.98
CA THR A 133 -8.92 -15.77 -17.79
C THR A 133 -10.01 -15.60 -18.84
N PHE A 134 -10.41 -16.69 -19.49
CA PHE A 134 -11.46 -16.64 -20.52
C PHE A 134 -12.77 -17.14 -19.93
N LEU A 135 -13.84 -16.35 -20.08
CA LEU A 135 -15.21 -16.77 -19.80
C LEU A 135 -15.89 -17.11 -21.12
N GLN A 136 -16.06 -18.40 -21.39
CA GLN A 136 -16.86 -18.85 -22.50
C GLN A 136 -18.33 -18.68 -22.16
N THR A 137 -19.06 -17.96 -23.00
CA THR A 137 -20.50 -17.69 -22.80
C THR A 137 -21.21 -17.55 -24.15
N PRO A 138 -22.41 -18.13 -24.33
CA PRO A 138 -23.08 -18.23 -25.63
C PRO A 138 -23.72 -16.92 -26.15
N GLY A 139 -23.37 -15.74 -25.62
CA GLY A 139 -23.89 -14.48 -26.16
C GLY A 139 -23.41 -13.20 -25.49
N GLY A 140 -23.42 -12.11 -26.26
CA GLY A 140 -23.02 -10.76 -25.82
C GLY A 140 -24.16 -9.87 -25.31
N LEU A 141 -25.37 -10.39 -25.09
CA LEU A 141 -26.54 -9.59 -24.68
C LEU A 141 -26.36 -8.97 -23.29
N TYR A 142 -25.78 -9.72 -22.37
CA TYR A 142 -25.61 -9.32 -20.96
C TYR A 142 -24.18 -8.90 -20.62
N ALA A 143 -23.38 -8.53 -21.62
CA ALA A 143 -21.98 -8.18 -21.43
C ALA A 143 -21.80 -7.02 -20.44
N SER A 144 -22.59 -5.94 -20.57
CA SER A 144 -22.48 -4.81 -19.63
C SER A 144 -22.96 -5.16 -18.22
N GLN A 145 -23.95 -6.05 -18.08
CA GLN A 145 -24.40 -6.54 -16.78
C GLN A 145 -23.32 -7.36 -16.07
N ARG A 146 -22.62 -8.25 -16.80
CA ARG A 146 -21.46 -9.01 -16.29
C ARG A 146 -20.28 -8.11 -15.91
N MET A 147 -20.20 -6.92 -16.50
CA MET A 147 -19.21 -5.89 -16.18
C MET A 147 -19.63 -4.94 -15.05
N SER A 148 -20.86 -5.02 -14.56
CA SER A 148 -21.36 -4.18 -13.44
C SER A 148 -21.07 -4.79 -12.06
N ALA A 149 -21.32 -4.05 -10.99
CA ALA A 149 -21.27 -4.54 -9.62
C ALA A 149 -22.53 -5.32 -9.19
N GLU A 150 -23.56 -5.33 -10.03
CA GLU A 150 -24.87 -5.93 -9.75
C GLU A 150 -25.22 -7.05 -10.74
N GLY A 151 -26.31 -7.77 -10.44
CA GLY A 151 -26.82 -8.85 -11.29
C GLY A 151 -25.75 -9.90 -11.60
N MET A 152 -25.56 -10.18 -12.90
CA MET A 152 -24.57 -11.17 -13.35
C MET A 152 -23.12 -10.79 -13.01
N GLY A 153 -22.81 -9.53 -12.74
CA GLY A 153 -21.47 -9.12 -12.33
C GLY A 153 -21.01 -9.74 -11.00
N GLN A 154 -21.95 -10.23 -10.18
CA GLN A 154 -21.66 -10.97 -8.95
C GLN A 154 -21.44 -12.48 -9.16
N CYS A 155 -21.92 -13.01 -10.29
CA CYS A 155 -21.80 -14.42 -10.67
C CYS A 155 -20.62 -14.64 -11.64
N THR A 156 -20.48 -13.81 -12.67
CA THR A 156 -19.49 -13.94 -13.74
C THR A 156 -18.80 -12.60 -13.96
N PRO A 157 -18.02 -12.11 -12.98
CA PRO A 157 -17.38 -10.79 -13.05
C PRO A 157 -16.46 -10.72 -14.26
N THR A 158 -16.92 -9.99 -15.28
CA THR A 158 -16.23 -9.87 -16.57
C THR A 158 -15.56 -8.51 -16.65
N HIS A 159 -14.36 -8.48 -17.22
CA HIS A 159 -13.58 -7.25 -17.34
C HIS A 159 -13.66 -6.68 -18.75
N ILE A 160 -13.57 -7.53 -19.77
CA ILE A 160 -13.50 -7.08 -21.17
C ILE A 160 -14.31 -8.00 -22.07
N ASN A 161 -15.06 -7.42 -23.00
CA ASN A 161 -15.57 -8.09 -24.18
C ASN A 161 -14.99 -7.37 -25.41
N ALA A 162 -14.21 -8.10 -26.21
CA ALA A 162 -13.44 -7.53 -27.31
C ALA A 162 -14.28 -7.18 -28.56
N GLU A 163 -15.51 -7.71 -28.66
CA GLU A 163 -16.40 -7.48 -29.80
C GLU A 163 -17.87 -7.57 -29.39
N ILE A 164 -18.60 -6.47 -29.53
CA ILE A 164 -20.04 -6.39 -29.31
C ILE A 164 -20.71 -5.70 -30.50
N TRP A 165 -21.73 -6.38 -31.03
CA TRP A 165 -22.75 -5.83 -31.91
C TRP A 165 -23.77 -5.06 -31.06
N THR A 166 -23.67 -3.74 -31.07
CA THR A 166 -24.40 -2.81 -30.21
C THR A 166 -25.79 -2.44 -30.68
N ALA A 167 -26.07 -2.37 -31.99
CA ALA A 167 -27.29 -1.77 -32.53
C ALA A 167 -28.56 -2.41 -31.97
N ALA A 168 -28.66 -3.75 -32.04
CA ALA A 168 -29.80 -4.49 -31.51
C ALA A 168 -29.77 -4.67 -29.98
N LYS A 169 -28.61 -4.45 -29.33
CA LYS A 169 -28.40 -4.72 -27.90
C LYS A 169 -28.36 -3.47 -27.03
N LEU A 170 -28.37 -2.27 -27.64
CA LEU A 170 -28.17 -1.00 -26.96
C LEU A 170 -29.12 -0.77 -25.78
N PRO A 171 -30.43 -1.11 -25.83
CA PRO A 171 -31.32 -0.94 -24.69
C PRO A 171 -30.93 -1.77 -23.47
N VAL A 172 -30.36 -2.97 -23.66
CA VAL A 172 -29.88 -3.84 -22.58
C VAL A 172 -28.51 -3.37 -22.10
N LEU A 173 -27.63 -3.01 -23.05
CA LEU A 173 -26.28 -2.57 -22.74
C LEU A 173 -26.27 -1.26 -21.94
N SER A 174 -27.20 -0.34 -22.24
CA SER A 174 -27.27 1.00 -21.62
C SER A 174 -27.69 1.00 -20.16
N ILE A 175 -28.34 -0.07 -19.67
CA ILE A 175 -28.77 -0.20 -18.26
C ILE A 175 -27.57 -0.03 -17.31
N TYR A 176 -26.42 -0.59 -17.68
CA TYR A 176 -25.19 -0.58 -16.87
C TYR A 176 -24.10 0.35 -17.42
N ALA A 177 -24.47 1.31 -18.28
CA ALA A 177 -23.51 2.21 -18.93
C ALA A 177 -22.67 3.05 -17.96
N ASN A 178 -23.15 3.30 -16.73
CA ASN A 178 -22.39 4.03 -15.72
C ASN A 178 -21.17 3.25 -15.19
N GLU A 179 -21.16 1.93 -15.36
CA GLU A 179 -20.10 1.03 -14.86
C GLU A 179 -19.26 0.42 -15.99
N THR A 180 -19.55 0.77 -17.24
CA THR A 180 -18.83 0.25 -18.40
C THR A 180 -18.36 1.37 -19.31
N THR A 181 -17.22 1.18 -19.96
CA THR A 181 -16.75 2.05 -21.03
C THR A 181 -16.74 1.27 -22.35
N SER A 182 -17.15 1.94 -23.43
CA SER A 182 -17.17 1.35 -24.78
C SER A 182 -16.33 2.17 -25.74
N MET A 183 -15.63 1.49 -26.65
CA MET A 183 -14.82 2.10 -27.69
C MET A 183 -14.91 1.28 -28.99
N SER A 184 -14.41 1.84 -30.11
CA SER A 184 -14.31 1.06 -31.35
C SER A 184 -13.30 -0.07 -31.18
N ASN A 185 -13.59 -1.27 -31.68
CA ASN A 185 -12.61 -2.36 -31.74
C ASN A 185 -11.74 -2.32 -33.03
N GLY A 186 -12.01 -1.37 -33.93
CA GLY A 186 -11.21 -1.10 -35.13
C GLY A 186 -11.77 -1.61 -36.46
N TYR A 187 -12.77 -2.50 -36.43
CA TYR A 187 -13.40 -3.05 -37.63
C TYR A 187 -14.94 -2.95 -37.57
N GLY A 188 -15.57 -3.04 -38.74
CA GLY A 188 -17.01 -3.02 -38.87
C GLY A 188 -17.58 -4.43 -39.00
N GLY A 189 -18.79 -4.59 -38.49
CA GLY A 189 -19.68 -5.68 -38.84
C GLY A 189 -20.67 -5.19 -39.91
N GLN A 190 -21.06 -6.08 -40.81
CA GLN A 190 -22.16 -5.83 -41.73
C GLN A 190 -23.14 -7.00 -41.71
N TYR A 191 -24.41 -6.64 -41.65
CA TYR A 191 -25.53 -7.54 -41.92
C TYR A 191 -25.74 -7.52 -43.44
N VAL A 192 -25.62 -8.64 -44.13
CA VAL A 192 -25.55 -8.60 -45.60
C VAL A 192 -26.45 -9.65 -46.24
N VAL A 193 -27.17 -9.22 -47.26
CA VAL A 193 -27.81 -10.10 -48.24
C VAL A 193 -26.78 -10.47 -49.29
N PHE A 194 -26.46 -11.75 -49.36
CA PHE A 194 -25.60 -12.29 -50.38
C PHE A 194 -26.47 -12.99 -51.44
N PRO A 195 -26.44 -12.59 -52.71
CA PRO A 195 -26.68 -13.57 -53.75
C PRO A 195 -25.65 -14.67 -53.52
N CYS A 196 -26.10 -15.92 -53.52
CA CYS A 196 -25.17 -17.01 -53.67
C CYS A 196 -24.72 -16.99 -55.10
N VAL A 197 -23.58 -16.36 -55.28
CA VAL A 197 -22.81 -16.48 -56.47
C VAL A 197 -22.02 -17.79 -56.30
N SER A 198 -22.26 -18.76 -57.16
CA SER A 198 -21.31 -19.84 -57.35
C SER A 198 -20.26 -19.32 -58.31
N LYS A 199 -19.06 -19.03 -57.79
CA LYS A 199 -17.85 -18.70 -58.58
C LYS A 199 -18.09 -17.48 -59.48
N GLN A 200 -17.12 -17.08 -60.29
CA GLN A 200 -17.33 -16.23 -61.45
C GLN A 200 -18.33 -16.83 -62.50
N THR A 201 -19.41 -17.52 -62.08
CA THR A 201 -20.46 -18.12 -62.91
C THR A 201 -21.79 -17.41 -62.70
N ASN A 202 -22.57 -17.51 -61.61
CA ASN A 202 -23.96 -16.95 -61.61
C ASN A 202 -24.08 -15.46 -61.98
N LEU A 203 -23.24 -14.60 -61.41
CA LEU A 203 -23.16 -13.18 -61.80
C LEU A 203 -22.70 -13.03 -63.25
N ASN A 204 -21.64 -13.74 -63.65
CA ASN A 204 -21.14 -13.71 -65.02
C ASN A 204 -22.12 -14.34 -66.02
N GLU A 205 -22.93 -15.30 -65.61
CA GLU A 205 -23.96 -15.99 -66.38
C GLU A 205 -25.11 -15.01 -66.63
N ALA A 206 -25.53 -14.29 -65.58
CA ALA A 206 -26.46 -13.18 -65.73
C ALA A 206 -25.88 -12.08 -66.66
N LEU A 207 -24.59 -11.75 -66.55
CA LEU A 207 -23.91 -10.78 -67.43
C LEU A 207 -23.71 -11.26 -68.87
N LYS A 208 -23.66 -12.58 -69.13
CA LYS A 208 -23.63 -13.15 -70.50
C LYS A 208 -24.95 -12.93 -71.24
N GLY A 209 -26.04 -12.67 -70.52
CA GLY A 209 -27.37 -12.51 -71.10
C GLY A 209 -27.78 -13.72 -71.95
N PRO A 210 -28.17 -13.52 -73.22
CA PRO A 210 -28.57 -14.63 -74.11
C PRO A 210 -27.49 -15.70 -74.32
N SER A 211 -26.22 -15.40 -74.01
CA SER A 211 -25.11 -16.35 -74.11
C SER A 211 -24.89 -17.18 -72.83
N SER A 212 -25.78 -17.08 -71.84
CA SER A 212 -25.70 -17.90 -70.63
C SER A 212 -25.91 -19.37 -70.94
N THR A 213 -25.18 -20.24 -70.24
CA THR A 213 -25.32 -21.70 -70.33
C THR A 213 -26.10 -22.29 -69.16
N GLN A 214 -26.43 -21.48 -68.16
CA GLN A 214 -27.02 -21.88 -66.89
C GLN A 214 -28.40 -21.26 -66.66
N GLY A 215 -28.65 -20.06 -67.20
CA GLY A 215 -29.91 -19.34 -67.09
C GLY A 215 -30.48 -18.95 -68.45
N THR A 216 -31.73 -18.52 -68.45
CA THR A 216 -32.39 -17.94 -69.63
C THR A 216 -32.57 -16.46 -69.38
N PHE A 217 -31.77 -15.64 -70.07
CA PHE A 217 -31.74 -14.19 -69.89
C PHE A 217 -31.92 -13.49 -71.22
N GLU A 218 -32.86 -12.54 -71.30
CA GLU A 218 -33.10 -11.76 -72.53
C GLU A 218 -31.98 -10.77 -72.83
N ARG A 219 -31.27 -10.29 -71.81
CA ARG A 219 -30.13 -9.36 -71.89
C ARG A 219 -29.13 -9.65 -70.78
N ALA A 220 -28.01 -8.93 -70.78
CA ALA A 220 -27.11 -8.93 -69.63
C ALA A 220 -27.79 -8.30 -68.40
N TYR A 221 -27.63 -8.94 -67.24
CA TYR A 221 -28.16 -8.51 -65.94
C TYR A 221 -27.06 -8.39 -64.89
N SER A 222 -27.15 -7.35 -64.05
CA SER A 222 -26.34 -7.15 -62.86
C SER A 222 -27.04 -7.77 -61.65
N ALA A 223 -26.79 -9.06 -61.40
CA ALA A 223 -27.40 -9.79 -60.28
C ALA A 223 -26.95 -9.29 -58.90
N ASP A 224 -25.95 -8.43 -58.84
CA ASP A 224 -25.46 -7.71 -57.66
C ASP A 224 -26.25 -6.43 -57.34
N PHE A 225 -27.22 -6.04 -58.18
CA PHE A 225 -28.02 -4.83 -57.97
C PHE A 225 -29.51 -5.14 -57.84
N TRP A 226 -30.13 -4.74 -56.72
CA TRP A 226 -31.50 -5.09 -56.35
C TRP A 226 -32.55 -4.74 -57.43
N HIS A 227 -32.36 -3.63 -58.15
CA HIS A 227 -33.34 -3.13 -59.10
C HIS A 227 -33.48 -4.04 -60.33
N GLU A 228 -32.49 -4.91 -60.61
CA GLU A 228 -32.62 -5.88 -61.71
C GLU A 228 -33.67 -6.96 -61.40
N TYR A 229 -33.91 -7.27 -60.12
CA TYR A 229 -34.91 -8.25 -59.66
C TYR A 229 -36.36 -7.75 -59.74
N THR A 230 -36.57 -6.46 -59.98
CA THR A 230 -37.91 -5.87 -60.15
C THR A 230 -38.23 -5.51 -61.60
N ARG A 231 -37.21 -5.46 -62.46
CA ARG A 231 -37.34 -5.07 -63.88
C ARG A 231 -37.75 -6.22 -64.80
N SER A 232 -37.30 -7.44 -64.53
CA SER A 232 -37.70 -8.62 -65.28
C SER A 232 -37.80 -9.84 -64.36
N GLN A 233 -38.46 -10.87 -64.88
CA GLN A 233 -38.65 -12.12 -64.18
C GLN A 233 -37.45 -13.08 -64.33
N ASP A 234 -36.51 -12.80 -65.25
CA ASP A 234 -35.40 -13.70 -65.60
C ASP A 234 -34.50 -14.00 -64.40
N LEU A 235 -34.08 -12.98 -63.64
CA LEU A 235 -33.28 -13.17 -62.42
C LEU A 235 -34.07 -13.90 -61.33
N VAL A 236 -35.35 -13.55 -61.16
CA VAL A 236 -36.23 -14.20 -60.17
C VAL A 236 -36.42 -15.69 -60.50
N ASN A 237 -36.58 -16.02 -61.79
CA ASN A 237 -36.65 -17.40 -62.30
C ASN A 237 -35.33 -18.14 -62.07
N TYR A 238 -34.21 -17.46 -62.31
CA TYR A 238 -32.89 -18.04 -62.14
C TYR A 238 -32.65 -18.49 -60.70
N TYR A 239 -33.09 -17.71 -59.71
CA TYR A 239 -32.96 -18.03 -58.27
C TYR A 239 -34.27 -18.57 -57.64
N SER A 240 -35.10 -19.23 -58.43
CA SER A 240 -36.41 -19.74 -58.00
C SER A 240 -36.35 -21.07 -57.23
N PRO A 241 -37.45 -21.51 -56.58
CA PRO A 241 -37.54 -22.83 -55.95
C PRO A 241 -37.22 -24.00 -56.89
N ALA A 242 -37.38 -23.85 -58.21
CA ALA A 242 -37.03 -24.89 -59.18
C ALA A 242 -35.51 -25.14 -59.25
N ASN A 243 -34.70 -24.14 -58.90
CA ASN A 243 -33.24 -24.21 -58.92
C ASN A 243 -32.62 -24.34 -57.53
N THR A 244 -33.43 -24.35 -56.46
CA THR A 244 -32.98 -24.45 -55.06
C THR A 244 -33.48 -25.73 -54.41
N ASP A 245 -32.63 -26.37 -53.59
CA ASP A 245 -33.02 -27.52 -52.77
C ASP A 245 -33.87 -27.06 -51.57
N MET A 246 -35.17 -26.89 -51.80
CA MET A 246 -36.11 -26.34 -50.82
C MET A 246 -36.08 -27.03 -49.45
N PRO A 247 -36.07 -28.39 -49.34
CA PRO A 247 -35.93 -29.07 -48.05
C PRO A 247 -34.71 -28.68 -47.21
N ARG A 248 -33.62 -28.21 -47.84
CA ARG A 248 -32.40 -27.75 -47.12
C ARG A 248 -32.50 -26.32 -46.59
N VAL A 249 -33.34 -25.49 -47.21
CA VAL A 249 -33.49 -24.07 -46.83
C VAL A 249 -34.78 -23.78 -46.09
N ALA A 250 -35.78 -24.65 -46.18
CA ALA A 250 -37.09 -24.48 -45.57
C ALA A 250 -37.31 -25.52 -44.46
N VAL A 251 -36.74 -25.28 -43.28
CA VAL A 251 -36.84 -26.18 -42.13
C VAL A 251 -37.92 -25.68 -41.19
N SER A 252 -39.05 -26.41 -41.13
CA SER A 252 -40.21 -26.00 -40.34
C SER A 252 -39.95 -25.93 -38.82
N SER A 253 -38.96 -26.65 -38.29
CA SER A 253 -38.57 -26.55 -36.89
C SER A 253 -37.81 -25.26 -36.56
N VAL A 254 -37.17 -24.64 -37.56
CA VAL A 254 -36.43 -23.37 -37.44
C VAL A 254 -37.38 -22.19 -37.56
N CYS A 255 -38.30 -22.21 -38.53
CA CYS A 255 -39.40 -21.26 -38.60
C CYS A 255 -40.77 -21.94 -38.60
N PRO A 256 -41.35 -22.17 -37.41
CA PRO A 256 -42.69 -22.75 -37.28
C PRO A 256 -43.79 -21.89 -37.90
N ASN A 257 -44.92 -22.52 -38.25
CA ASN A 257 -46.07 -21.82 -38.81
C ASN A 257 -46.56 -20.71 -37.87
N GLY A 258 -46.71 -19.49 -38.40
CA GLY A 258 -47.14 -18.31 -37.65
C GLY A 258 -46.01 -17.50 -37.02
N THR A 259 -44.78 -18.01 -36.97
CA THR A 259 -43.61 -17.25 -36.50
C THR A 259 -43.09 -16.36 -37.62
N MET A 260 -43.03 -15.03 -37.43
CA MET A 260 -42.53 -14.07 -38.43
C MET A 260 -43.11 -14.25 -39.84
N GLY A 261 -44.41 -14.59 -39.91
CA GLY A 261 -45.10 -14.84 -41.17
C GLY A 261 -44.71 -16.14 -41.86
N CYS A 262 -44.11 -17.11 -41.17
CA CYS A 262 -43.72 -18.37 -41.77
C CYS A 262 -44.89 -19.33 -41.98
N GLN A 263 -44.79 -20.09 -43.05
CA GLN A 263 -45.57 -21.27 -43.38
C GLN A 263 -44.62 -22.32 -44.00
N ASN A 264 -44.58 -23.52 -43.42
CA ASN A 264 -43.70 -24.63 -43.82
C ASN A 264 -42.21 -24.24 -43.89
N GLY A 265 -41.72 -23.44 -42.94
CA GLY A 265 -40.31 -23.04 -42.89
C GLY A 265 -39.93 -21.82 -43.73
N CYS A 266 -40.86 -21.23 -44.49
CA CYS A 266 -40.61 -19.98 -45.23
C CYS A 266 -41.67 -18.92 -44.95
N SER A 267 -41.28 -17.64 -44.95
CA SER A 267 -42.20 -16.52 -45.15
C SER A 267 -42.11 -16.02 -46.59
N LYS A 268 -43.03 -15.16 -47.06
CA LYS A 268 -42.98 -14.62 -48.43
C LYS A 268 -43.40 -13.16 -48.51
N SER A 269 -42.87 -12.42 -49.49
CA SER A 269 -43.23 -11.03 -49.74
C SER A 269 -44.61 -10.89 -50.40
N HIS A 270 -45.24 -9.71 -50.28
CA HIS A 270 -46.50 -9.46 -50.99
C HIS A 270 -46.33 -9.52 -52.52
N ALA A 271 -45.21 -9.02 -53.03
CA ALA A 271 -44.86 -9.13 -54.44
C ALA A 271 -44.79 -10.60 -54.90
N CYS A 272 -44.36 -11.53 -54.02
CA CYS A 272 -44.39 -12.96 -54.32
C CYS A 272 -45.83 -13.48 -54.46
N SER A 273 -46.75 -13.10 -53.56
CA SER A 273 -48.17 -13.47 -53.70
C SER A 273 -48.78 -12.99 -55.02
N VAL A 274 -48.43 -11.77 -55.45
CA VAL A 274 -48.90 -11.21 -56.73
C VAL A 274 -48.27 -11.95 -57.92
N ALA A 275 -46.97 -12.28 -57.85
CA ALA A 275 -46.29 -13.05 -58.87
C ALA A 275 -46.93 -14.43 -59.06
N GLU A 276 -47.22 -15.15 -57.97
CA GLU A 276 -47.87 -16.46 -58.02
C GLU A 276 -49.29 -16.40 -58.61
N GLN A 277 -50.05 -15.35 -58.31
CA GLN A 277 -51.36 -15.11 -58.94
C GLN A 277 -51.26 -14.93 -60.45
N ASN A 278 -50.12 -14.42 -60.94
CA ASN A 278 -49.81 -14.22 -62.35
C ASN A 278 -49.06 -15.43 -62.97
N ASN A 279 -49.03 -16.60 -62.32
CA ASN A 279 -48.27 -17.79 -62.74
C ASN A 279 -46.76 -17.53 -62.90
N GLN A 280 -46.21 -16.57 -62.15
CA GLN A 280 -44.77 -16.32 -62.06
C GLN A 280 -44.21 -16.94 -60.77
N THR A 281 -42.89 -17.15 -60.73
CA THR A 281 -42.21 -17.68 -59.53
C THR A 281 -41.63 -16.56 -58.68
N CYS A 282 -41.18 -16.91 -57.47
CA CYS A 282 -40.48 -16.01 -56.56
C CYS A 282 -39.01 -16.40 -56.41
N LEU A 283 -38.19 -15.45 -55.98
CA LEU A 283 -36.80 -15.61 -55.58
C LEU A 283 -36.73 -16.40 -54.27
N VAL A 284 -35.78 -17.31 -54.10
CA VAL A 284 -35.52 -17.95 -52.80
C VAL A 284 -34.34 -17.28 -52.10
N VAL A 285 -34.61 -16.69 -50.93
CA VAL A 285 -33.64 -16.14 -50.01
C VAL A 285 -33.52 -17.09 -48.81
N ALA A 286 -32.40 -17.81 -48.71
CA ALA A 286 -32.07 -18.66 -47.58
C ALA A 286 -31.66 -17.80 -46.39
N MET A 287 -32.33 -17.99 -45.26
CA MET A 287 -32.22 -17.22 -44.04
C MET A 287 -31.74 -18.15 -42.91
N MET A 288 -30.94 -17.61 -41.99
CA MET A 288 -30.42 -18.41 -40.87
C MET A 288 -31.52 -18.66 -39.84
N GLU A 289 -31.82 -17.67 -39.01
CA GLU A 289 -32.84 -17.76 -37.96
C GLU A 289 -33.76 -16.54 -38.04
N PRO A 290 -35.08 -16.70 -37.81
CA PRO A 290 -36.02 -15.58 -37.87
C PRO A 290 -35.82 -14.56 -36.74
N VAL A 291 -35.08 -14.92 -35.69
CA VAL A 291 -34.87 -14.11 -34.49
C VAL A 291 -33.58 -13.28 -34.49
N TYR A 292 -32.61 -13.54 -35.38
CA TYR A 292 -31.35 -12.81 -35.36
C TYR A 292 -31.51 -11.35 -35.79
N ASP A 293 -32.26 -11.10 -36.87
CA ASP A 293 -32.58 -9.76 -37.37
C ASP A 293 -34.06 -9.69 -37.74
N PRO A 294 -34.94 -9.61 -36.74
CA PRO A 294 -36.35 -9.94 -36.92
C PRO A 294 -37.03 -8.97 -37.90
N GLY A 295 -37.35 -9.50 -39.08
CA GLY A 295 -38.18 -8.82 -40.07
C GLY A 295 -37.50 -7.70 -40.84
N PHE A 296 -36.26 -7.34 -40.52
CA PHE A 296 -35.56 -6.23 -41.17
C PHE A 296 -35.32 -6.52 -42.64
N LEU A 297 -34.65 -7.63 -42.93
CA LEU A 297 -34.33 -8.00 -44.31
C LEU A 297 -35.59 -8.35 -45.11
N GLN A 298 -36.51 -9.11 -44.51
CA GLN A 298 -37.74 -9.48 -45.18
C GLN A 298 -38.54 -8.23 -45.59
N ALA A 299 -38.63 -7.22 -44.71
CA ALA A 299 -39.26 -5.95 -45.02
C ALA A 299 -38.49 -5.17 -46.10
N ALA A 300 -37.16 -5.10 -46.01
CA ALA A 300 -36.33 -4.40 -46.99
C ALA A 300 -36.53 -4.96 -48.41
N ILE A 301 -36.56 -6.27 -48.58
CA ILE A 301 -36.81 -6.93 -49.87
C ILE A 301 -38.27 -6.75 -50.30
N ALA A 302 -39.23 -6.95 -49.39
CA ALA A 302 -40.66 -6.86 -49.71
C ALA A 302 -41.09 -5.45 -50.12
N ASN A 303 -40.61 -4.41 -49.41
CA ASN A 303 -40.95 -3.01 -49.67
C ASN A 303 -40.25 -2.44 -50.91
N ASN A 304 -39.19 -3.10 -51.40
CA ASN A 304 -38.62 -2.85 -52.72
C ASN A 304 -39.35 -3.61 -53.84
N ASN A 305 -40.49 -4.25 -53.55
CA ASN A 305 -41.31 -5.01 -54.50
C ASN A 305 -40.59 -6.19 -55.16
N ILE A 306 -39.62 -6.80 -54.48
CA ILE A 306 -38.96 -8.00 -54.98
C ILE A 306 -39.83 -9.23 -54.61
N PRO A 307 -40.26 -10.05 -55.57
CA PRO A 307 -41.03 -11.26 -55.30
C PRO A 307 -40.11 -12.33 -54.70
N ALA A 308 -40.18 -12.57 -53.39
CA ALA A 308 -39.25 -13.44 -52.68
C ALA A 308 -39.91 -14.32 -51.60
N TYR A 309 -39.37 -15.52 -51.46
CA TYR A 309 -39.46 -16.43 -50.34
C TYR A 309 -38.29 -16.21 -49.40
N PHE A 310 -38.55 -16.14 -48.10
CA PHE A 310 -37.53 -16.08 -47.04
C PHE A 310 -37.61 -17.39 -46.25
N CYS A 311 -36.70 -18.31 -46.54
CA CYS A 311 -36.75 -19.69 -46.04
C CYS A 311 -35.67 -19.91 -44.99
N PHE A 312 -36.03 -20.48 -43.83
CA PHE A 312 -35.13 -20.58 -42.67
C PHE A 312 -34.62 -22.01 -42.44
N SER A 313 -33.31 -22.16 -42.27
CA SER A 313 -32.68 -23.47 -42.00
C SER A 313 -31.60 -23.48 -40.91
N GLY A 314 -31.41 -22.39 -40.19
CA GLY A 314 -30.39 -22.22 -39.15
C GLY A 314 -29.04 -21.79 -39.71
N TYR A 315 -28.13 -21.35 -38.84
CA TYR A 315 -26.80 -20.85 -39.24
C TYR A 315 -26.02 -21.85 -40.12
N GLY A 316 -25.79 -23.06 -39.60
CA GLY A 316 -25.12 -24.12 -40.35
C GLY A 316 -25.94 -24.67 -41.51
N GLY A 317 -27.28 -24.59 -41.44
CA GLY A 317 -28.16 -25.04 -42.53
C GLY A 317 -28.02 -24.16 -43.78
N VAL A 318 -27.96 -22.84 -43.61
CA VAL A 318 -27.72 -21.90 -44.72
C VAL A 318 -26.34 -22.11 -45.33
N GLN A 319 -25.29 -22.17 -44.50
CA GLN A 319 -23.92 -22.42 -45.00
C GLN A 319 -23.85 -23.73 -45.80
N ASN A 320 -24.44 -24.82 -45.28
CA ASN A 320 -24.48 -26.10 -45.97
C ASN A 320 -25.29 -26.05 -47.27
N ALA A 321 -26.39 -25.30 -47.32
CA ALA A 321 -27.19 -25.12 -48.53
C ALA A 321 -26.43 -24.33 -49.61
N VAL A 322 -25.68 -23.31 -49.21
CA VAL A 322 -24.81 -22.53 -50.10
C VAL A 322 -23.70 -23.38 -50.70
N VAL A 323 -22.92 -24.08 -49.85
CA VAL A 323 -21.79 -24.91 -50.31
C VAL A 323 -22.29 -26.00 -51.25
N ASP A 324 -23.42 -26.60 -50.93
CA ASP A 324 -24.05 -27.59 -51.78
C ASP A 324 -24.51 -27.00 -53.13
N ALA A 325 -25.15 -25.83 -53.14
CA ALA A 325 -25.51 -25.16 -54.39
C ALA A 325 -24.27 -24.85 -55.25
N MET A 326 -23.17 -24.43 -54.64
CA MET A 326 -21.89 -24.23 -55.33
C MET A 326 -21.35 -25.53 -55.93
N THR A 327 -21.37 -26.64 -55.19
CA THR A 327 -20.86 -27.94 -55.69
C THR A 327 -21.74 -28.55 -56.78
N ARG A 328 -23.05 -28.26 -56.76
CA ARG A 328 -24.02 -28.75 -57.76
C ARG A 328 -24.24 -27.80 -58.93
N ASN A 329 -23.47 -26.72 -59.06
CA ASN A 329 -23.67 -25.65 -60.06
C ASN A 329 -25.13 -25.15 -60.08
N LYS A 330 -25.71 -24.91 -58.90
CA LYS A 330 -27.04 -24.35 -58.70
C LYS A 330 -26.96 -22.90 -58.24
N SER A 331 -28.07 -22.19 -58.39
CA SER A 331 -28.26 -20.81 -57.97
C SER A 331 -29.05 -20.76 -56.66
N ILE A 332 -28.63 -19.90 -55.75
CA ILE A 332 -29.34 -19.61 -54.50
C ILE A 332 -29.09 -18.15 -54.11
N THR A 333 -29.95 -17.53 -53.30
CA THR A 333 -29.61 -16.29 -52.59
C THR A 333 -29.73 -16.55 -51.11
N PHE A 334 -28.89 -15.93 -50.30
CA PHE A 334 -28.81 -16.22 -48.87
C PHE A 334 -28.44 -14.99 -48.03
N TYR A 335 -28.79 -15.04 -46.76
CA TYR A 335 -28.48 -14.02 -45.78
C TYR A 335 -27.40 -14.53 -44.83
N HIS A 336 -26.35 -13.72 -44.61
CA HIS A 336 -25.24 -14.08 -43.73
C HIS A 336 -24.61 -12.83 -43.09
N PHE A 337 -23.72 -13.05 -42.12
CA PHE A 337 -23.02 -11.99 -41.39
C PHE A 337 -21.54 -11.92 -41.76
N GLU A 338 -21.02 -10.70 -41.86
CA GLU A 338 -19.59 -10.42 -41.94
C GLU A 338 -19.12 -9.62 -40.72
N PRO A 339 -17.91 -9.87 -40.17
CA PRO A 339 -16.87 -10.77 -40.70
C PRO A 339 -16.98 -12.20 -40.13
N ASP A 340 -16.99 -13.18 -41.03
CA ASP A 340 -17.01 -14.61 -40.75
C ASP A 340 -16.06 -15.35 -41.72
N PHE A 341 -15.48 -16.49 -41.30
CA PHE A 341 -14.53 -17.24 -42.13
C PHE A 341 -15.16 -17.77 -43.43
N PHE A 342 -16.48 -17.97 -43.46
CA PHE A 342 -17.22 -18.45 -44.62
C PHE A 342 -17.00 -17.57 -45.86
N HIS A 343 -16.96 -16.25 -45.67
CA HIS A 343 -16.75 -15.28 -46.76
C HIS A 343 -15.34 -15.34 -47.36
N LEU A 344 -14.37 -15.77 -46.56
CA LEU A 344 -12.96 -15.87 -46.96
C LEU A 344 -12.64 -17.25 -47.53
N GLN A 345 -13.25 -18.31 -46.99
CA GLN A 345 -13.16 -19.67 -47.54
C GLN A 345 -13.66 -19.73 -48.99
N TYR A 346 -14.68 -18.94 -49.30
CA TYR A 346 -15.27 -18.83 -50.63
C TYR A 346 -15.01 -17.45 -51.25
N GLU A 347 -13.86 -16.84 -50.94
CA GLU A 347 -13.46 -15.55 -51.50
C GLU A 347 -13.50 -15.57 -53.04
N GLY A 348 -14.06 -14.52 -53.63
CA GLY A 348 -14.27 -14.42 -55.07
C GLY A 348 -15.39 -15.32 -55.62
N LEU A 349 -15.97 -16.20 -54.81
CA LEU A 349 -17.18 -16.93 -55.18
C LEU A 349 -18.43 -16.17 -54.76
N LEU A 350 -18.42 -15.48 -53.63
CA LEU A 350 -19.56 -14.74 -53.10
C LEU A 350 -19.57 -13.28 -53.59
N THR A 351 -20.75 -12.72 -53.79
CA THR A 351 -20.95 -11.29 -54.08
C THR A 351 -22.16 -10.81 -53.28
N ARG A 352 -22.25 -9.51 -53.01
CA ARG A 352 -23.33 -8.86 -52.26
C ARG A 352 -24.40 -8.32 -53.21
N ILE A 353 -25.69 -8.41 -52.85
CA ILE A 353 -26.76 -7.67 -53.54
C ILE A 353 -26.81 -6.32 -52.84
N GLU A 354 -26.48 -5.27 -53.56
CA GLU A 354 -26.65 -3.90 -53.09
C GLU A 354 -28.14 -3.56 -53.08
N LEU A 355 -28.75 -3.46 -51.90
CA LEU A 355 -30.08 -2.87 -51.70
C LEU A 355 -29.99 -1.33 -51.69
N PRO A 356 -31.10 -0.57 -51.68
CA PRO A 356 -31.03 0.89 -51.56
C PRO A 356 -30.17 1.30 -50.37
N ARG A 357 -29.22 2.22 -50.60
CA ARG A 357 -28.25 2.65 -49.59
C ARG A 357 -28.90 2.91 -48.23
N SER A 358 -28.31 2.35 -47.17
CA SER A 358 -28.77 2.54 -45.80
C SER A 358 -28.89 4.02 -45.43
N GLN A 359 -30.04 4.40 -44.86
CA GLN A 359 -30.32 5.74 -44.37
C GLN A 359 -30.75 5.66 -42.90
N PRO A 360 -30.01 6.28 -41.95
CA PRO A 360 -30.30 6.15 -40.52
C PRO A 360 -31.75 6.46 -40.13
N LYS A 361 -32.36 7.47 -40.79
CA LYS A 361 -33.76 7.84 -40.55
C LYS A 361 -34.74 6.72 -40.92
N ILE A 362 -34.47 5.96 -41.98
CA ILE A 362 -35.34 4.86 -42.42
C ILE A 362 -35.06 3.61 -41.57
N VAL A 363 -33.79 3.31 -41.28
CA VAL A 363 -33.40 2.20 -40.39
C VAL A 363 -34.08 2.34 -39.02
N ALA A 364 -34.16 3.56 -38.47
CA ALA A 364 -34.84 3.83 -37.20
C ALA A 364 -36.36 3.58 -37.20
N THR A 365 -36.98 3.37 -38.38
CA THR A 365 -38.41 3.01 -38.50
C THR A 365 -38.67 1.50 -38.47
N ALA A 366 -37.62 0.68 -38.37
CA ALA A 366 -37.75 -0.77 -38.30
C ALA A 366 -38.63 -1.18 -37.11
N THR A 367 -39.72 -1.91 -37.37
CA THR A 367 -40.64 -2.37 -36.32
C THR A 367 -40.20 -3.68 -35.67
N GLY A 368 -39.20 -4.36 -36.24
CA GLY A 368 -38.71 -5.65 -35.74
C GLY A 368 -39.67 -6.81 -36.00
N THR A 369 -40.58 -6.67 -36.97
CA THR A 369 -41.65 -7.62 -37.24
C THR A 369 -41.79 -7.89 -38.75
N PHE A 370 -42.34 -9.04 -39.12
CA PHE A 370 -42.72 -9.37 -40.50
C PHE A 370 -43.86 -10.40 -40.53
N GLY A 371 -44.78 -10.27 -41.49
CA GLY A 371 -45.89 -11.21 -41.69
C GLY A 371 -47.04 -11.10 -40.69
N GLU A 372 -47.12 -9.96 -40.01
CA GLU A 372 -48.13 -9.61 -38.99
C GLU A 372 -49.55 -9.63 -39.57
N ASN A 373 -49.68 -9.32 -40.85
CA ASN A 373 -50.94 -9.33 -41.60
C ASN A 373 -51.23 -10.69 -42.26
N GLY A 374 -50.46 -11.74 -41.96
CA GLY A 374 -50.59 -13.07 -42.54
C GLY A 374 -49.64 -13.37 -43.70
N TYR A 375 -49.60 -14.65 -44.11
CA TYR A 375 -48.65 -15.18 -45.09
C TYR A 375 -48.78 -14.50 -46.46
N GLY A 376 -47.75 -13.78 -46.88
CA GLY A 376 -47.71 -13.11 -48.18
C GLY A 376 -48.55 -11.84 -48.30
N ASN A 377 -48.99 -11.27 -47.18
CA ASN A 377 -49.63 -9.95 -47.14
C ASN A 377 -48.59 -8.84 -46.90
N PRO A 378 -48.90 -7.57 -47.22
CA PRO A 378 -48.00 -6.45 -46.96
C PRO A 378 -47.61 -6.36 -45.47
N ALA A 379 -46.31 -6.23 -45.21
CA ALA A 379 -45.79 -6.05 -43.84
C ALA A 379 -46.01 -4.61 -43.36
N THR A 380 -46.15 -4.43 -42.04
CA THR A 380 -46.25 -3.08 -41.44
C THR A 380 -44.89 -2.42 -41.24
N ASN A 381 -43.81 -3.20 -41.29
CA ASN A 381 -42.43 -2.72 -41.19
C ASN A 381 -42.05 -1.92 -42.44
N SER A 382 -41.79 -0.62 -42.31
CA SER A 382 -41.60 0.31 -43.44
C SER A 382 -40.18 0.35 -44.03
N VAL A 383 -39.25 -0.46 -43.52
CA VAL A 383 -37.84 -0.44 -43.97
C VAL A 383 -37.74 -0.89 -45.42
N ASN A 384 -37.09 -0.09 -46.25
CA ASN A 384 -36.84 -0.38 -47.67
C ASN A 384 -35.37 -0.11 -48.07
N VAL A 385 -34.47 -0.02 -47.10
CA VAL A 385 -33.05 0.23 -47.30
C VAL A 385 -32.22 -0.92 -46.77
N ASP A 386 -30.97 -0.97 -47.21
CA ASP A 386 -29.97 -1.91 -46.75
C ASP A 386 -29.60 -1.69 -45.28
N PHE A 387 -28.98 -2.70 -44.68
CA PHE A 387 -28.45 -2.60 -43.34
C PHE A 387 -27.33 -1.55 -43.24
N PRO A 388 -27.27 -0.80 -42.13
CA PRO A 388 -26.13 0.08 -41.89
C PRO A 388 -24.89 -0.76 -41.57
N GLN A 389 -23.71 -0.30 -42.00
CA GLN A 389 -22.46 -0.82 -41.46
C GLN A 389 -22.38 -0.43 -39.98
N GLU A 390 -22.16 -1.43 -39.12
CA GLU A 390 -22.04 -1.23 -37.70
C GLU A 390 -20.56 -1.22 -37.29
N HIS A 391 -20.14 -0.21 -36.54
CA HIS A 391 -18.82 -0.22 -35.91
C HIS A 391 -18.87 -1.06 -34.65
N LEU A 392 -18.22 -2.22 -34.70
CA LEU A 392 -18.18 -3.13 -33.56
C LEU A 392 -17.41 -2.49 -32.41
N LYS A 393 -17.85 -2.79 -31.20
CA LYS A 393 -17.37 -2.12 -29.99
C LYS A 393 -16.65 -3.09 -29.08
N LEU A 394 -15.54 -2.64 -28.51
CA LEU A 394 -14.95 -3.23 -27.32
C LEU A 394 -15.59 -2.58 -26.10
N TYR A 395 -16.02 -3.39 -25.13
CA TYR A 395 -16.50 -2.92 -23.84
C TYR A 395 -15.57 -3.40 -22.72
N TYR A 396 -15.35 -2.55 -21.73
CA TYR A 396 -14.64 -2.93 -20.51
C TYR A 396 -15.29 -2.34 -19.25
N ALA A 397 -15.08 -3.03 -18.13
CA ALA A 397 -15.59 -2.62 -16.83
C ALA A 397 -14.80 -1.42 -16.27
N ASN A 398 -15.50 -0.42 -15.71
CA ASN A 398 -14.90 0.78 -15.15
C ASN A 398 -14.03 0.50 -13.91
N VAL A 399 -14.15 -0.68 -13.30
CA VAL A 399 -13.22 -1.15 -12.24
C VAL A 399 -11.76 -1.15 -12.72
N LEU A 400 -11.51 -1.31 -14.02
CA LEU A 400 -10.16 -1.27 -14.59
C LEU A 400 -9.54 0.13 -14.56
N ASN A 401 -10.33 1.20 -14.38
CA ASN A 401 -9.85 2.58 -14.38
C ASN A 401 -8.86 2.91 -13.24
N SER A 402 -8.77 2.06 -12.20
CA SER A 402 -7.72 2.19 -11.18
C SER A 402 -6.32 1.89 -11.72
N ASP A 403 -6.22 1.18 -12.84
CA ASP A 403 -4.96 0.82 -13.49
C ASP A 403 -4.79 1.62 -14.80
N ALA A 404 -4.12 2.76 -14.69
CA ALA A 404 -3.88 3.65 -15.83
C ALA A 404 -3.02 3.00 -16.92
N PHE A 405 -2.14 2.06 -16.57
CA PHE A 405 -1.28 1.36 -17.54
C PHE A 405 -2.11 0.41 -18.40
N LEU A 406 -2.99 -0.37 -17.76
CA LEU A 406 -3.92 -1.25 -18.45
C LEU A 406 -4.90 -0.47 -19.33
N VAL A 407 -5.49 0.60 -18.82
CA VAL A 407 -6.48 1.40 -19.55
C VAL A 407 -5.87 2.12 -20.75
N ASP A 408 -4.63 2.62 -20.64
CA ASP A 408 -3.91 3.18 -21.79
C ASP A 408 -3.71 2.14 -22.91
N PHE A 409 -3.38 0.89 -22.55
CA PHE A 409 -3.30 -0.20 -23.52
C PHE A 409 -4.66 -0.53 -24.15
N ILE A 410 -5.70 -0.72 -23.34
CA ILE A 410 -7.07 -1.03 -23.83
C ILE A 410 -7.56 0.07 -24.77
N ASN A 411 -7.36 1.35 -24.42
CA ASN A 411 -7.78 2.49 -25.24
C ASN A 411 -7.05 2.60 -26.59
N LYS A 412 -5.91 1.92 -26.76
CA LYS A 412 -5.16 1.86 -28.02
C LYS A 412 -5.38 0.57 -28.79
N PHE A 413 -5.89 -0.47 -28.13
CA PHE A 413 -6.19 -1.75 -28.75
C PHE A 413 -7.26 -1.57 -29.82
N GLN A 414 -6.92 -1.96 -31.04
CA GLN A 414 -7.81 -1.97 -32.19
C GLN A 414 -7.27 -2.93 -33.23
N ILE A 415 -8.14 -3.70 -33.89
CA ILE A 415 -7.78 -4.54 -35.03
C ILE A 415 -8.34 -3.86 -36.27
N ALA A 416 -7.50 -3.54 -37.26
CA ALA A 416 -7.99 -2.92 -38.48
C ALA A 416 -8.84 -3.92 -39.31
N GLN A 417 -9.71 -3.41 -40.18
CA GLN A 417 -10.54 -4.26 -41.05
C GLN A 417 -9.70 -5.26 -41.88
N ILE A 418 -8.55 -4.82 -42.40
CA ILE A 418 -7.65 -5.70 -43.15
C ILE A 418 -7.00 -6.78 -42.27
N ASP A 419 -6.72 -6.44 -41.01
CA ASP A 419 -6.08 -7.33 -40.05
C ASP A 419 -7.02 -8.45 -39.61
N ILE A 420 -8.29 -8.14 -39.31
CA ILE A 420 -9.28 -9.16 -38.94
C ILE A 420 -9.58 -10.09 -40.12
N ASN A 421 -9.64 -9.56 -41.35
CA ASN A 421 -9.79 -10.38 -42.54
C ASN A 421 -8.57 -11.30 -42.75
N SER A 422 -7.36 -10.78 -42.54
CA SER A 422 -6.14 -11.61 -42.61
C SER A 422 -6.11 -12.69 -41.53
N LEU A 423 -6.51 -12.37 -40.30
CA LEU A 423 -6.62 -13.32 -39.18
C LEU A 423 -7.57 -14.46 -39.50
N LEU A 424 -8.77 -14.13 -40.00
CA LEU A 424 -9.76 -15.12 -40.41
C LEU A 424 -9.27 -15.96 -41.60
N ALA A 425 -8.62 -15.35 -42.60
CA ALA A 425 -8.07 -16.08 -43.76
C ALA A 425 -6.94 -17.05 -43.34
N SER A 426 -6.07 -16.65 -42.42
CA SER A 426 -5.07 -17.54 -41.83
C SER A 426 -5.71 -18.72 -41.10
N LEU A 427 -6.83 -18.49 -40.40
CA LEU A 427 -7.58 -19.55 -39.73
C LEU A 427 -8.25 -20.50 -40.72
N VAL A 428 -8.81 -20.00 -41.82
CA VAL A 428 -9.34 -20.85 -42.91
C VAL A 428 -8.26 -21.79 -43.41
N LYS A 429 -7.08 -21.26 -43.72
CA LYS A 429 -5.94 -22.07 -44.19
C LYS A 429 -5.50 -23.10 -43.14
N LEU A 430 -5.44 -22.70 -41.86
CA LEU A 430 -5.10 -23.62 -40.77
C LEU A 430 -6.12 -24.77 -40.66
N ASN A 431 -7.41 -24.49 -40.85
CA ASN A 431 -8.45 -25.51 -40.82
C ASN A 431 -8.39 -26.46 -42.03
N GLU A 432 -7.96 -25.98 -43.20
CA GLU A 432 -7.70 -26.83 -44.37
C GLU A 432 -6.51 -27.77 -44.15
N ASP A 433 -5.41 -27.23 -43.59
CA ASP A 433 -4.18 -27.99 -43.35
C ASP A 433 -4.31 -28.95 -42.15
N ASN A 434 -5.03 -28.54 -41.09
CA ASN A 434 -5.20 -29.31 -39.86
C ASN A 434 -6.58 -29.02 -39.18
N PRO A 435 -7.66 -29.72 -39.62
CA PRO A 435 -9.03 -29.49 -39.14
C PRO A 435 -9.26 -29.74 -37.65
N SER A 436 -8.31 -30.39 -36.96
CA SER A 436 -8.39 -30.73 -35.53
C SER A 436 -7.27 -30.09 -34.72
N SER A 437 -6.71 -28.98 -35.22
CA SER A 437 -5.66 -28.24 -34.51
C SER A 437 -6.18 -27.74 -33.15
N PRO A 438 -5.59 -28.17 -32.02
CA PRO A 438 -5.96 -27.64 -30.73
C PRO A 438 -5.60 -26.15 -30.67
N ASN A 439 -6.51 -25.33 -30.13
CA ASN A 439 -6.33 -23.87 -29.97
C ASN A 439 -6.09 -23.10 -31.28
N ALA A 440 -6.75 -23.47 -32.38
CA ALA A 440 -6.66 -22.75 -33.65
C ALA A 440 -6.78 -21.21 -33.54
N PRO A 441 -7.67 -20.64 -32.69
CA PRO A 441 -7.73 -19.18 -32.49
C PRO A 441 -6.45 -18.57 -31.90
N PHE A 442 -5.76 -19.28 -31.00
CA PHE A 442 -4.48 -18.83 -30.45
C PHE A 442 -3.38 -18.85 -31.50
N ILE A 443 -3.33 -19.87 -32.36
CA ILE A 443 -2.32 -19.97 -33.42
C ILE A 443 -2.46 -18.77 -34.37
N GLY A 444 -3.67 -18.52 -34.87
CA GLY A 444 -3.94 -17.36 -35.73
C GLY A 444 -3.64 -16.02 -35.04
N ALA A 445 -4.08 -15.87 -33.79
CA ALA A 445 -3.77 -14.67 -33.00
C ALA A 445 -2.26 -14.47 -32.82
N CYS A 446 -1.52 -15.55 -32.51
CA CYS A 446 -0.09 -15.49 -32.28
C CYS A 446 0.69 -15.13 -33.55
N ASP A 447 0.33 -15.72 -34.70
CA ASP A 447 0.94 -15.40 -35.99
C ASP A 447 0.73 -13.93 -36.35
N TRP A 448 -0.47 -13.40 -36.10
CA TRP A 448 -0.75 -11.99 -36.31
C TRP A 448 0.05 -11.09 -35.35
N VAL A 449 0.11 -11.44 -34.05
CA VAL A 449 0.92 -10.70 -33.06
C VAL A 449 2.40 -10.70 -33.48
N LYS A 450 2.95 -11.85 -33.90
CA LYS A 450 4.35 -11.94 -34.36
C LYS A 450 4.63 -11.05 -35.58
N THR A 451 3.70 -11.02 -36.53
CA THR A 451 3.85 -10.28 -37.80
C THR A 451 3.64 -8.78 -37.63
N ASN A 452 2.78 -8.37 -36.69
CA ASN A 452 2.35 -6.99 -36.51
C ASN A 452 3.04 -6.25 -35.34
N TYR A 453 4.26 -6.64 -34.98
CA TYR A 453 5.05 -5.99 -33.91
C TYR A 453 5.10 -4.45 -34.04
N ARG A 454 5.24 -3.93 -35.26
CA ARG A 454 5.29 -2.47 -35.49
C ARG A 454 4.00 -1.75 -35.09
N THR A 455 2.87 -2.44 -35.20
CA THR A 455 1.54 -1.92 -34.90
C THR A 455 1.33 -1.91 -33.38
N TRP A 456 1.34 -3.08 -32.75
CA TRP A 456 0.96 -3.20 -31.33
C TRP A 456 2.02 -2.70 -30.35
N LYS A 457 3.30 -2.62 -30.73
CA LYS A 457 4.33 -2.02 -29.85
C LYS A 457 4.02 -0.58 -29.45
N SER A 458 3.25 0.14 -30.28
CA SER A 458 2.84 1.53 -30.03
C SER A 458 1.66 1.63 -29.06
N TRP A 459 0.94 0.53 -28.83
CA TRP A 459 -0.18 0.44 -27.92
C TRP A 459 0.27 0.25 -26.48
N VAL A 460 1.45 -0.34 -26.28
CA VAL A 460 1.98 -0.63 -24.96
C VAL A 460 2.94 0.47 -24.50
N SER A 461 2.50 1.25 -23.50
CA SER A 461 3.35 2.24 -22.84
C SER A 461 4.55 1.58 -22.17
N PRO A 462 5.70 2.25 -22.02
CA PRO A 462 6.83 1.72 -21.25
C PRO A 462 6.47 1.50 -19.78
N LEU A 463 7.13 0.54 -19.13
CA LEU A 463 7.00 0.33 -17.67
C LEU A 463 7.39 1.60 -16.88
N PRO A 464 6.83 1.83 -15.69
CA PRO A 464 7.21 2.95 -14.82
C PRO A 464 8.70 2.88 -14.42
N LEU A 465 9.29 4.03 -14.06
CA LEU A 465 10.66 4.08 -13.55
C LEU A 465 10.69 3.47 -12.15
N CYS A 466 11.72 2.66 -11.87
CA CYS A 466 11.92 2.11 -10.55
C CYS A 466 12.22 3.22 -9.54
N SER A 467 11.58 3.12 -8.37
CA SER A 467 11.72 4.06 -7.27
C SER A 467 11.54 3.34 -5.93
N PRO A 468 12.27 3.74 -4.87
CA PRO A 468 12.15 3.12 -3.56
C PRO A 468 10.73 3.13 -3.01
N LYS A 469 10.00 4.23 -3.20
CA LYS A 469 8.65 4.42 -2.63
C LYS A 469 7.59 3.50 -3.25
N ALA A 470 7.66 3.27 -4.57
CA ALA A 470 6.62 2.51 -5.27
C ALA A 470 7.00 1.04 -5.51
N HIS A 471 8.30 0.74 -5.65
CA HIS A 471 8.75 -0.55 -6.17
C HIS A 471 9.66 -1.34 -5.23
N MET A 472 10.06 -0.77 -4.08
CA MET A 472 10.88 -1.47 -3.10
C MET A 472 10.13 -1.58 -1.77
N GLN A 473 10.34 -2.69 -1.10
CA GLN A 473 10.01 -2.89 0.30
C GLN A 473 11.30 -2.87 1.11
N TYR A 474 11.17 -2.60 2.40
CA TYR A 474 12.29 -2.64 3.32
C TYR A 474 11.94 -3.45 4.56
N THR A 475 12.96 -4.04 5.17
CA THR A 475 12.85 -4.72 6.46
C THR A 475 13.88 -4.15 7.43
N MET A 476 13.50 -4.08 8.70
CA MET A 476 14.34 -3.54 9.76
C MET A 476 14.78 -4.66 10.69
N THR A 477 16.08 -4.72 10.99
CA THR A 477 16.64 -5.62 11.99
C THR A 477 17.32 -4.83 13.11
N GLY A 478 17.37 -5.42 14.31
CA GLY A 478 17.99 -4.79 15.48
C GLY A 478 17.15 -3.69 16.16
N CYS A 479 15.81 -3.76 16.13
CA CYS A 479 14.96 -2.72 16.73
C CYS A 479 15.25 -2.46 18.23
N ASN A 480 15.69 -3.49 18.96
CA ASN A 480 16.07 -3.41 20.37
C ASN A 480 17.54 -3.02 20.60
N ASP A 481 18.35 -2.96 19.55
CA ASP A 481 19.76 -2.61 19.63
C ASP A 481 19.98 -1.10 19.50
N SER A 482 21.19 -0.62 19.80
CA SER A 482 21.58 0.78 19.59
C SER A 482 21.77 1.15 18.11
N SER A 483 22.00 0.15 17.26
CA SER A 483 22.16 0.28 15.80
C SER A 483 21.13 -0.58 15.09
N ARG A 484 20.41 0.01 14.14
CA ARG A 484 19.38 -0.67 13.33
C ARG A 484 19.87 -0.76 11.89
N MET A 485 19.51 -1.84 11.23
CA MET A 485 19.84 -2.03 9.82
C MET A 485 18.56 -2.15 9.00
N ILE A 486 18.49 -1.35 7.94
CA ILE A 486 17.41 -1.40 6.95
C ILE A 486 17.94 -2.09 5.70
N THR A 487 17.30 -3.18 5.30
CA THR A 487 17.60 -3.92 4.08
C THR A 487 16.44 -3.77 3.10
N PHE A 488 16.76 -3.75 1.80
CA PHE A 488 15.80 -3.49 0.73
C PHE A 488 15.57 -4.73 -0.11
N LEU A 489 14.34 -4.90 -0.58
CA LEU A 489 13.92 -5.93 -1.52
C LEU A 489 12.93 -5.33 -2.53
N TRP A 490 12.89 -5.86 -3.74
CA TRP A 490 11.90 -5.43 -4.72
C TRP A 490 10.50 -5.87 -4.28
N SER A 491 9.51 -4.98 -4.35
CA SER A 491 8.11 -5.31 -4.03
C SER A 491 7.59 -6.48 -4.86
N VAL A 492 7.96 -6.50 -6.14
CA VAL A 492 7.73 -7.63 -7.04
C VAL A 492 9.05 -7.94 -7.77
N PRO A 493 9.83 -8.91 -7.25
CA PRO A 493 11.10 -9.33 -7.84
C PRO A 493 10.88 -10.14 -9.11
N ASP A 494 11.85 -10.11 -10.04
CA ASP A 494 11.80 -10.94 -11.23
C ASP A 494 11.78 -12.44 -10.84
N PRO A 495 10.85 -13.25 -11.41
CA PRO A 495 10.72 -14.66 -11.06
C PRO A 495 11.95 -15.53 -11.32
N THR A 496 12.83 -15.10 -12.21
CA THR A 496 14.07 -15.81 -12.57
C THR A 496 15.27 -15.27 -11.82
N ASN A 497 15.24 -14.00 -11.41
CA ASN A 497 16.31 -13.36 -10.69
C ASN A 497 15.79 -12.30 -9.69
N ALA A 498 15.77 -12.66 -8.41
CA ALA A 498 15.20 -11.80 -7.37
C ALA A 498 15.94 -10.46 -7.13
N SER A 499 17.14 -10.27 -7.70
CA SER A 499 17.87 -9.00 -7.63
C SER A 499 17.37 -7.94 -8.61
N LEU A 500 16.50 -8.31 -9.55
CA LEU A 500 15.95 -7.42 -10.57
C LEU A 500 14.47 -7.09 -10.29
N PRO A 501 14.01 -5.88 -10.64
CA PRO A 501 12.60 -5.52 -10.55
C PRO A 501 11.78 -6.16 -11.68
N TYR A 502 10.52 -6.53 -11.39
CA TYR A 502 9.61 -7.09 -12.41
C TYR A 502 8.54 -6.12 -12.91
N GLN A 503 8.18 -5.10 -12.13
CA GLN A 503 7.10 -4.16 -12.47
C GLN A 503 7.57 -2.79 -13.00
N CYS A 504 8.86 -2.52 -12.95
CA CYS A 504 9.45 -1.26 -13.38
C CYS A 504 10.72 -1.50 -14.21
N ASP A 505 11.11 -0.50 -14.99
CA ASP A 505 12.36 -0.53 -15.76
C ASP A 505 13.00 0.86 -15.82
N GLY A 506 14.32 0.89 -15.67
CA GLY A 506 15.11 2.12 -15.52
C GLY A 506 14.89 2.84 -14.18
N GLY A 507 15.51 4.00 -14.00
CA GLY A 507 15.51 4.74 -12.73
C GLY A 507 16.52 4.14 -11.75
N ASP A 508 16.08 3.80 -10.54
CA ASP A 508 16.92 3.08 -9.57
C ASP A 508 17.11 1.63 -10.07
N SER A 509 18.25 1.32 -10.70
CA SER A 509 18.50 0.06 -11.39
C SER A 509 19.01 -1.08 -10.51
N SER A 510 19.36 -0.78 -9.26
CA SER A 510 19.77 -1.76 -8.25
C SER A 510 19.17 -1.42 -6.90
N LEU A 511 19.02 -2.44 -6.05
CA LEU A 511 18.63 -2.22 -4.66
C LEU A 511 19.70 -1.38 -3.95
N PRO A 512 19.30 -0.40 -3.11
CA PRO A 512 20.23 0.35 -2.28
C PRO A 512 21.00 -0.58 -1.34
N SER A 513 22.23 -0.18 -1.00
CA SER A 513 22.98 -0.85 0.07
C SER A 513 22.24 -0.76 1.40
N PRO A 514 22.41 -1.74 2.32
CA PRO A 514 21.80 -1.68 3.64
C PRO A 514 22.14 -0.38 4.38
N LEU A 515 21.12 0.29 4.91
CA LEU A 515 21.28 1.55 5.65
C LEU A 515 21.36 1.26 7.14
N SER A 516 22.45 1.67 7.78
CA SER A 516 22.61 1.60 9.24
C SER A 516 22.25 2.93 9.90
N THR A 517 21.40 2.90 10.93
CA THR A 517 20.87 4.12 11.57
C THR A 517 20.69 3.94 13.09
N SER A 518 20.90 5.03 13.83
CA SER A 518 20.66 5.12 15.27
C SER A 518 19.18 5.36 15.61
N ARG A 519 18.32 5.61 14.62
CA ARG A 519 16.89 5.89 14.82
C ARG A 519 16.13 4.65 15.26
N SER A 520 15.09 4.84 16.08
CA SER A 520 14.20 3.76 16.48
C SER A 520 13.31 3.31 15.32
N CYS A 521 12.86 2.05 15.36
CA CYS A 521 11.94 1.51 14.35
C CYS A 521 10.62 2.30 14.28
N ASP A 522 10.10 2.78 15.42
CA ASP A 522 8.89 3.63 15.44
C ASP A 522 9.11 4.96 14.72
N TRP A 523 10.28 5.58 14.90
CA TRP A 523 10.63 6.81 14.20
C TRP A 523 10.76 6.55 12.69
N LEU A 524 11.42 5.46 12.29
CA LEU A 524 11.62 5.12 10.88
C LEU A 524 10.29 4.85 10.17
N ASN A 525 9.36 4.13 10.82
CA ASN A 525 8.03 3.87 10.27
C ASN A 525 7.19 5.16 10.14
N SER A 526 7.34 6.09 11.09
CA SER A 526 6.60 7.36 11.08
C SER A 526 7.17 8.40 10.12
N ASN A 527 8.42 8.25 9.68
CA ASN A 527 9.17 9.29 8.94
C ASN A 527 9.82 8.76 7.64
N VAL A 528 9.16 7.83 6.94
CA VAL A 528 9.67 7.22 5.69
C VAL A 528 10.14 8.25 4.66
N ASP A 529 9.35 9.29 4.43
CA ASP A 529 9.69 10.34 3.46
C ASP A 529 10.91 11.18 3.88
N GLN A 530 11.26 11.23 5.18
CA GLN A 530 12.42 11.99 5.67
C GLN A 530 13.74 11.24 5.51
N TRP A 531 13.75 9.91 5.72
CA TRP A 531 14.98 9.11 5.66
C TRP A 531 15.20 8.42 4.31
N THR A 532 14.17 8.22 3.48
CA THR A 532 14.35 7.66 2.12
C THR A 532 15.38 8.43 1.27
N PRO A 533 15.46 9.78 1.32
CA PRO A 533 16.52 10.52 0.64
C PRO A 533 17.95 10.15 1.07
N TRP A 534 18.13 9.62 2.30
CA TRP A 534 19.44 9.23 2.84
C TRP A 534 20.09 8.09 2.04
N LEU A 535 19.29 7.34 1.26
CA LEU A 535 19.75 6.29 0.36
C LEU A 535 20.60 6.81 -0.80
N ARG A 536 20.40 8.08 -1.19
CA ARG A 536 21.17 8.72 -2.27
C ARG A 536 22.31 9.57 -1.72
N SER A 537 22.07 10.27 -0.61
CA SER A 537 23.05 11.14 0.04
C SER A 537 22.83 11.18 1.55
N LYS A 538 23.88 10.95 2.34
CA LYS A 538 23.81 11.02 3.80
C LYS A 538 23.35 12.41 4.27
N PRO A 539 22.55 12.48 5.36
CA PRO A 539 22.13 13.76 5.93
C PRO A 539 23.29 14.53 6.56
N LEU A 540 23.09 15.83 6.79
CA LEU A 540 23.99 16.66 7.59
C LEU A 540 23.89 16.27 9.07
N CYS A 541 25.02 16.23 9.77
CA CYS A 541 25.04 15.97 11.20
C CYS A 541 24.46 17.15 11.99
N ASP A 542 23.65 16.83 13.00
CA ASP A 542 23.05 17.76 13.96
C ASP A 542 23.10 17.17 15.39
N GLY A 543 22.49 17.87 16.35
CA GLY A 543 22.43 17.47 17.77
C GLY A 543 21.73 16.14 18.05
N THR A 544 21.06 15.56 17.06
CA THR A 544 20.29 14.31 17.22
C THR A 544 21.07 13.06 16.85
N PHE A 545 22.28 13.19 16.28
CA PHE A 545 23.15 12.08 15.89
C PHE A 545 24.24 11.74 16.93
N TYR A 546 24.44 12.56 17.96
CA TYR A 546 25.39 12.32 19.04
C TYR A 546 24.70 12.34 20.42
N ASN A 547 25.36 11.76 21.41
CA ASN A 547 24.95 11.81 22.81
C ASN A 547 26.18 12.08 23.70
N TYR A 548 25.95 12.30 24.99
CA TYR A 548 27.00 12.55 25.98
C TYR A 548 26.85 11.65 27.20
N SER A 549 27.96 11.42 27.90
CA SER A 549 28.01 10.75 29.19
C SER A 549 28.68 11.64 30.23
N VAL A 550 28.14 11.64 31.45
CA VAL A 550 28.67 12.42 32.58
C VAL A 550 29.27 11.46 33.59
N ALA A 551 30.57 11.59 33.85
CA ALA A 551 31.30 10.77 34.81
C ALA A 551 30.97 11.14 36.27
N ALA A 552 31.40 10.27 37.18
CA ALA A 552 31.37 10.53 38.63
C ALA A 552 32.35 11.66 39.01
N CYS A 553 32.15 12.22 40.21
CA CYS A 553 33.01 13.28 40.74
C CYS A 553 34.45 12.78 41.00
N ASP A 554 35.44 13.52 40.50
CA ASP A 554 36.86 13.24 40.69
C ASP A 554 37.44 13.90 41.96
N ALA A 555 38.72 13.67 42.25
CA ALA A 555 39.39 14.22 43.44
C ALA A 555 39.52 15.76 43.45
N SER A 556 39.32 16.40 42.29
CA SER A 556 39.34 17.86 42.10
C SER A 556 37.95 18.48 42.25
N ALA A 557 36.94 17.69 42.64
CA ALA A 557 35.53 18.08 42.71
C ALA A 557 34.94 18.48 41.35
N THR A 558 35.37 17.81 40.26
CA THR A 558 34.83 17.99 38.91
C THR A 558 34.30 16.69 38.30
N ARG A 559 33.38 16.79 37.33
CA ARG A 559 32.80 15.70 36.56
C ARG A 559 33.17 15.85 35.08
N ALA A 560 33.73 14.82 34.48
CA ALA A 560 34.05 14.81 33.04
C ALA A 560 32.80 14.51 32.20
N VAL A 561 32.59 15.28 31.13
CA VAL A 561 31.53 15.09 30.14
C VAL A 561 32.17 14.68 28.81
N GLY A 562 31.86 13.47 28.35
CA GLY A 562 32.35 12.94 27.08
C GLY A 562 31.26 12.92 26.02
N PHE A 563 31.54 13.42 24.82
CA PHE A 563 30.62 13.36 23.68
C PHE A 563 30.99 12.21 22.74
N PHE A 564 29.99 11.52 22.20
CA PHE A 564 30.19 10.44 21.24
C PHE A 564 29.04 10.37 20.23
N TRP A 565 29.35 10.02 18.98
CA TRP A 565 28.33 9.73 17.97
C TRP A 565 27.55 8.47 18.35
N LEU A 566 26.24 8.44 18.07
CA LEU A 566 25.42 7.24 18.29
C LEU A 566 25.87 6.07 17.40
N LEU A 567 26.37 6.36 16.20
CA LEU A 567 27.01 5.41 15.29
C LEU A 567 28.38 5.91 14.83
N PRO A 568 29.45 5.66 15.61
CA PRO A 568 30.80 6.07 15.25
C PRO A 568 31.39 5.17 14.15
N GLN A 569 32.26 5.74 13.31
CA GLN A 569 33.01 4.94 12.33
C GLN A 569 34.09 4.10 13.05
N LEU A 570 34.27 2.85 12.59
CA LEU A 570 35.28 1.93 13.13
C LEU A 570 36.71 2.46 13.05
N VAL A 571 37.03 3.20 11.98
CA VAL A 571 38.39 3.72 11.72
C VAL A 571 38.63 5.06 12.44
N ASN A 572 37.59 5.89 12.57
CA ASN A 572 37.68 7.18 13.24
C ASN A 572 36.40 7.46 14.05
N PRO A 573 36.44 7.21 15.38
CA PRO A 573 35.28 7.43 16.26
C PRO A 573 34.79 8.89 16.34
N LEU A 574 35.56 9.85 15.81
CA LEU A 574 35.18 11.26 15.71
C LEU A 574 34.24 11.55 14.53
N LEU A 575 34.00 10.57 13.65
CA LEU A 575 33.11 10.69 12.51
C LEU A 575 31.91 9.73 12.65
N SER A 576 30.76 10.15 12.14
CA SER A 576 29.54 9.35 12.11
C SER A 576 29.48 8.46 10.86
N VAL A 577 28.92 7.26 11.00
CA VAL A 577 28.55 6.41 9.86
C VAL A 577 27.26 6.93 9.20
N GLU A 578 26.37 7.54 9.98
CA GLU A 578 25.00 7.88 9.59
C GLU A 578 24.88 9.23 8.87
N CYS A 579 25.71 10.22 9.24
CA CYS A 579 25.66 11.58 8.71
C CYS A 579 27.04 12.07 8.27
N THR A 580 27.08 13.07 7.38
CA THR A 580 28.34 13.70 6.90
C THR A 580 28.19 15.20 6.76
N GLY A 581 29.18 15.96 7.22
CA GLY A 581 29.10 17.43 7.26
C GLY A 581 28.14 17.92 8.36
N GLY A 582 27.88 19.23 8.42
CA GLY A 582 27.05 19.82 9.46
C GLY A 582 27.84 20.14 10.74
N VAL A 583 27.26 19.85 11.91
CA VAL A 583 27.92 20.12 13.20
C VAL A 583 29.03 19.11 13.48
N VAL A 584 30.12 19.59 14.08
CA VAL A 584 31.21 18.74 14.57
C VAL A 584 30.89 18.21 15.96
N LEU A 585 31.42 17.02 16.30
CA LEU A 585 31.27 16.46 17.63
C LEU A 585 31.85 17.43 18.68
N PRO A 586 31.09 17.85 19.70
CA PRO A 586 31.61 18.76 20.71
C PRO A 586 32.82 18.18 21.45
N SER A 587 33.74 19.05 21.89
CA SER A 587 34.88 18.63 22.68
C SER A 587 34.47 18.31 24.12
N ASN A 588 35.16 17.35 24.73
CA ASN A 588 34.93 16.96 26.13
C ASN A 588 35.09 18.18 27.06
N THR A 589 34.18 18.32 28.03
CA THR A 589 34.15 19.44 28.99
C THR A 589 34.05 18.93 30.42
N THR A 590 34.19 19.81 31.41
CA THR A 590 34.06 19.48 32.83
C THR A 590 33.01 20.36 33.52
N VAL A 591 32.31 19.77 34.50
CA VAL A 591 31.28 20.45 35.31
C VAL A 591 31.65 20.30 36.80
N GLN A 592 31.37 21.30 37.63
CA GLN A 592 31.65 21.26 39.07
C GLN A 592 30.72 20.28 39.81
N CYS A 593 31.22 19.64 40.88
CA CYS A 593 30.41 18.77 41.74
C CYS A 593 29.66 19.55 42.84
N ASP A 594 28.48 19.06 43.23
CA ASP A 594 27.68 19.67 44.32
C ASP A 594 28.14 19.27 45.74
N TYR A 595 29.05 18.31 45.85
CA TYR A 595 29.59 17.84 47.12
C TYR A 595 31.11 17.66 47.05
N VAL A 596 31.76 17.78 48.21
CA VAL A 596 33.20 17.54 48.35
C VAL A 596 33.44 16.03 48.48
N PRO A 597 34.20 15.41 47.57
CA PRO A 597 34.48 13.99 47.64
C PRO A 597 35.52 13.69 48.73
N THR A 598 35.44 12.50 49.32
CA THR A 598 36.27 12.09 50.46
C THR A 598 37.76 11.91 50.14
N ASN A 599 38.10 11.83 48.86
CA ASN A 599 39.47 11.78 48.35
C ASN A 599 40.05 13.16 47.98
N SER A 600 39.29 14.25 48.18
CA SER A 600 39.77 15.60 47.89
C SER A 600 40.83 16.06 48.90
N SER A 601 41.79 16.86 48.42
CA SER A 601 42.84 17.46 49.26
C SER A 601 42.27 18.41 50.32
N ALA A 602 41.19 19.15 49.98
CA ALA A 602 40.49 20.04 50.90
C ALA A 602 39.89 19.29 52.10
N TYR A 603 39.20 18.17 51.85
CA TYR A 603 38.67 17.35 52.94
C TYR A 603 39.78 16.70 53.77
N GLY A 604 40.87 16.25 53.14
CA GLY A 604 42.04 15.73 53.84
C GLY A 604 42.62 16.73 54.85
N ALA A 605 42.76 18.00 54.47
CA ALA A 605 43.24 19.07 55.34
C ALA A 605 42.29 19.33 56.53
N MET A 606 40.97 19.45 56.27
CA MET A 606 39.97 19.67 57.33
C MET A 606 39.89 18.51 58.32
N THR A 607 39.98 17.28 57.82
CA THR A 607 39.99 16.06 58.64
C THR A 607 41.20 16.02 59.56
N GLY A 608 42.39 16.34 59.04
CA GLY A 608 43.61 16.40 59.83
C GLY A 608 43.49 17.37 61.02
N LEU A 609 42.98 18.59 60.76
CA LEU A 609 42.74 19.58 61.82
C LEU A 609 41.70 19.09 62.84
N ALA A 610 40.58 18.52 62.39
CA ALA A 610 39.51 18.03 63.25
C ALA A 610 39.99 16.91 64.19
N ILE A 611 40.83 15.98 63.70
CA ILE A 611 41.40 14.88 64.51
C ILE A 611 42.33 15.43 65.60
N VAL A 612 43.17 16.41 65.27
CA VAL A 612 44.07 17.05 66.26
C VAL A 612 43.25 17.69 67.39
N VAL A 613 42.20 18.45 67.06
CA VAL A 613 41.32 19.07 68.06
C VAL A 613 40.57 18.01 68.87
N LEU A 614 40.08 16.94 68.24
CA LEU A 614 39.40 15.85 68.92
C LEU A 614 40.29 15.18 69.99
N LEU A 615 41.56 14.91 69.65
CA LEU A 615 42.53 14.34 70.59
C LEU A 615 42.78 15.26 71.80
N LEU A 616 42.87 16.57 71.57
CA LEU A 616 43.00 17.58 72.64
C LEU A 616 41.78 17.60 73.56
N LEU A 617 40.56 17.49 73.02
CA LEU A 617 39.31 17.45 73.80
C LEU A 617 39.18 16.17 74.62
N VAL A 618 39.56 15.01 74.07
CA VAL A 618 39.57 13.73 74.80
C VAL A 618 40.59 13.78 75.94
N CYS A 619 41.81 14.27 75.67
CA CYS A 619 42.83 14.48 76.70
C CYS A 619 42.34 15.42 77.81
N SER A 620 41.71 16.53 77.43
CA SER A 620 41.13 17.50 78.38
C SER A 620 40.04 16.87 79.25
N THR A 621 39.19 16.01 78.67
CA THR A 621 38.16 15.27 79.44
C THR A 621 38.79 14.36 80.49
N SER A 622 39.81 13.59 80.11
CA SER A 622 40.54 12.71 81.02
C SER A 622 41.18 13.49 82.17
N LEU A 623 41.83 14.63 81.89
CA LEU A 623 42.42 15.50 82.91
C LEU A 623 41.36 16.04 83.90
N VAL A 624 40.20 16.47 83.40
CA VAL A 624 39.10 16.99 84.24
C VAL A 624 38.57 15.91 85.20
N VAL A 625 38.41 14.68 84.72
CA VAL A 625 37.89 13.57 85.54
C VAL A 625 38.92 13.10 86.57
N ILE A 626 40.19 12.98 86.19
CA ILE A 626 41.29 12.56 87.08
C ILE A 626 41.48 13.57 88.23
N PHE A 627 41.48 14.87 87.93
CA PHE A 627 41.75 15.92 88.92
C PHE A 627 40.48 16.51 89.57
N ARG A 628 39.34 15.82 89.49
CA ARG A 628 38.02 16.32 89.93
C ARG A 628 37.93 16.80 91.39
N ASP A 629 38.76 16.25 92.27
CA ASP A 629 38.77 16.57 93.70
C ASP A 629 39.59 17.82 94.04
N ARG A 630 40.36 18.36 93.08
CA ARG A 630 41.11 19.61 93.27
C ARG A 630 40.14 20.78 93.45
N PRO A 631 40.42 21.71 94.38
CA PRO A 631 39.48 22.78 94.75
C PRO A 631 39.08 23.68 93.57
N VAL A 632 39.98 23.89 92.60
CA VAL A 632 39.72 24.67 91.38
C VAL A 632 38.68 23.99 90.48
N ILE A 633 38.88 22.70 90.15
CA ILE A 633 37.97 21.94 89.26
C ILE A 633 36.62 21.65 89.95
N LYS A 634 36.64 21.39 91.26
CA LYS A 634 35.43 21.22 92.07
C LYS A 634 34.59 22.50 92.12
N ARG A 635 35.24 23.68 92.19
CA ARG A 635 34.58 25.00 92.12
C ARG A 635 34.00 25.26 90.73
N ALA A 636 34.73 24.93 89.67
CA ALA A 636 34.32 25.09 88.27
C ALA A 636 33.21 24.12 87.80
N GLN A 637 32.76 23.21 88.67
CA GLN A 637 31.69 22.23 88.41
C GLN A 637 32.03 21.24 87.30
N TRP A 638 32.94 20.30 87.61
CA TRP A 638 33.43 19.30 86.68
C TRP A 638 32.37 18.59 85.80
N PRO A 639 31.12 18.27 86.23
CA PRO A 639 30.15 17.62 85.34
C PRO A 639 29.69 18.49 84.18
N LEU A 640 29.52 19.81 84.38
CA LEU A 640 29.15 20.74 83.31
C LEU A 640 30.31 21.00 82.36
N LEU A 641 31.53 20.99 82.88
CA LEU A 641 32.75 21.11 82.07
C LEU A 641 32.90 19.90 81.13
N VAL A 642 32.63 18.69 81.62
CA VAL A 642 32.61 17.48 80.79
C VAL A 642 31.51 17.56 79.73
N CYS A 643 30.28 18.00 80.08
CA CYS A 643 29.21 18.19 79.09
C CYS A 643 29.59 19.18 77.98
N MET A 644 30.26 20.28 78.31
CA MET A 644 30.75 21.25 77.34
C MET A 644 31.80 20.65 76.40
N ILE A 645 32.76 19.87 76.94
CA ILE A 645 33.78 19.19 76.11
C ILE A 645 33.14 18.12 75.22
N CYS A 646 32.15 17.37 75.72
CA CYS A 646 31.36 16.45 74.89
C CYS A 646 30.66 17.17 73.72
N GLY A 647 30.15 18.38 73.94
CA GLY A 647 29.61 19.21 72.86
C GLY A 647 30.66 19.57 71.80
N GLY A 648 31.87 19.91 72.23
CA GLY A 648 33.01 20.14 71.32
C GLY A 648 33.38 18.89 70.49
N ILE A 649 33.35 17.70 71.10
CA ILE A 649 33.56 16.42 70.42
C ILE A 649 32.50 16.20 69.32
N CYS A 650 31.22 16.47 69.61
CA CYS A 650 30.16 16.40 68.62
C CYS A 650 30.42 17.34 67.43
N ILE A 651 30.82 18.59 67.67
CA ILE A 651 31.11 19.55 66.58
C ILE A 651 32.29 19.07 65.72
N CYS A 652 33.33 18.47 66.31
CA CYS A 652 34.42 17.86 65.54
C CYS A 652 33.92 16.68 64.67
N ILE A 653 33.03 15.84 65.20
CA ILE A 653 32.42 14.75 64.43
C ILE A 653 31.60 15.30 63.25
N TYR A 654 30.88 16.41 63.43
CA TYR A 654 30.15 17.06 62.33
C TYR A 654 31.07 17.45 61.15
N VAL A 655 32.26 17.99 61.42
CA VAL A 655 33.24 18.32 60.38
C VAL A 655 33.67 17.08 59.59
N LEU A 656 33.84 15.94 60.26
CA LEU A 656 34.18 14.67 59.61
C LEU A 656 33.03 14.13 58.75
N LEU A 657 31.78 14.37 59.15
CA LEU A 657 30.59 13.98 58.38
C LEU A 657 30.28 14.93 57.21
N GLY A 658 31.06 15.99 57.02
CA GLY A 658 30.83 17.03 56.02
C GLY A 658 31.10 16.60 54.57
N ALA A 659 32.00 15.65 54.33
CA ALA A 659 32.32 15.16 52.98
C ALA A 659 31.56 13.89 52.60
N GLY A 660 31.55 13.59 51.30
CA GLY A 660 30.88 12.43 50.73
C GLY A 660 29.56 12.76 50.05
N ALA A 661 29.18 11.89 49.10
CA ALA A 661 27.94 12.01 48.35
C ALA A 661 26.73 11.98 49.31
N PRO A 662 25.72 12.83 49.10
CA PRO A 662 24.49 12.81 49.89
C PRO A 662 23.90 11.40 49.97
N SER A 663 23.77 10.90 51.19
CA SER A 663 23.16 9.61 51.49
C SER A 663 22.21 9.80 52.66
N SER A 664 21.19 8.95 52.79
CA SER A 664 20.20 9.07 53.86
C SER A 664 20.85 9.13 55.25
N GLY A 665 21.94 8.38 55.47
CA GLY A 665 22.71 8.41 56.71
C GLY A 665 23.42 9.76 56.95
N LEU A 666 24.14 10.28 55.95
CA LEU A 666 24.86 11.56 56.09
C LEU A 666 23.89 12.75 56.21
N CYS A 667 22.79 12.74 55.45
CA CYS A 667 21.80 13.81 55.49
C CYS A 667 21.08 13.89 56.84
N ALA A 668 20.91 12.76 57.55
CA ALA A 668 20.38 12.76 58.90
C ALA A 668 21.45 13.10 59.97
N ALA A 669 22.66 12.54 59.84
CA ALA A 669 23.69 12.67 60.86
C ALA A 669 24.27 14.09 60.97
N ARG A 670 24.36 14.82 59.85
CA ARG A 670 24.85 16.21 59.80
C ARG A 670 24.05 17.15 60.74
N PRO A 671 22.73 17.36 60.58
CA PRO A 671 21.96 18.24 61.45
C PRO A 671 21.94 17.76 62.90
N VAL A 672 21.79 16.45 63.16
CA VAL A 672 21.75 15.90 64.52
C VAL A 672 23.01 16.25 65.30
N THR A 673 24.17 16.01 64.68
CA THR A 673 25.47 16.16 65.36
C THR A 673 25.78 17.61 65.69
N ILE A 674 25.52 18.54 64.76
CA ILE A 674 25.78 19.98 64.99
C ILE A 674 24.81 20.59 66.01
N ILE A 675 23.54 20.19 65.99
CA ILE A 675 22.50 20.75 66.88
C ILE A 675 22.72 20.33 68.33
N PHE A 676 23.00 19.06 68.59
CA PHE A 676 23.32 18.59 69.94
C PHE A 676 24.66 19.12 70.42
N GLY A 677 25.69 19.15 69.55
CA GLY A 677 27.00 19.71 69.87
C GLY A 677 26.90 21.18 70.32
N TYR A 678 26.15 21.99 69.58
CA TYR A 678 25.94 23.40 69.91
C TYR A 678 25.27 23.59 71.29
N THR A 679 24.19 22.87 71.58
CA THR A 679 23.49 23.01 72.89
C THR A 679 24.32 22.49 74.05
N LEU A 680 25.09 21.43 73.87
CA LEU A 680 25.99 20.94 74.92
C LEU A 680 27.06 21.97 75.26
N VAL A 681 27.59 22.70 74.28
CA VAL A 681 28.54 23.80 74.53
C VAL A 681 27.83 25.01 75.15
N PHE A 682 26.90 25.64 74.42
CA PHE A 682 26.31 26.92 74.81
C PHE A 682 25.26 26.80 75.91
N GLY A 683 24.50 25.72 75.93
CA GLY A 683 23.57 25.42 77.03
C GLY A 683 24.33 25.25 78.34
N SER A 684 25.45 24.50 78.35
CA SER A 684 26.27 24.33 79.55
C SER A 684 26.81 25.66 80.06
N LEU A 685 27.25 26.55 79.16
CA LEU A 685 27.69 27.91 79.49
C LEU A 685 26.56 28.76 80.09
N LEU A 686 25.37 28.76 79.47
CA LEU A 686 24.20 29.49 79.93
C LEU A 686 23.76 29.03 81.33
N VAL A 687 23.61 27.72 81.55
CA VAL A 687 23.16 27.22 82.86
C VAL A 687 24.22 27.46 83.95
N LYS A 688 25.51 27.40 83.59
CA LYS A 688 26.60 27.79 84.50
C LYS A 688 26.49 29.26 84.89
N GLY A 689 26.27 30.16 83.93
CA GLY A 689 26.03 31.59 84.20
C GLY A 689 24.78 31.85 85.06
N LEU A 690 23.69 31.14 84.80
CA LEU A 690 22.42 31.30 85.54
C LEU A 690 22.56 30.89 87.02
N ARG A 691 23.36 29.86 87.30
CA ARG A 691 23.67 29.49 88.69
C ARG A 691 24.34 30.64 89.42
N VAL A 692 25.37 31.23 88.82
CA VAL A 692 26.12 32.34 89.40
C VAL A 692 25.16 33.50 89.65
N TYR A 693 24.33 33.85 88.67
CA TYR A 693 23.31 34.90 88.80
C TYR A 693 22.33 34.67 89.97
N TRP A 694 21.78 33.46 90.12
CA TRP A 694 20.85 33.16 91.22
C TRP A 694 21.48 33.19 92.60
N VAL A 695 22.77 32.88 92.71
CA VAL A 695 23.51 33.01 93.97
C VAL A 695 23.65 34.49 94.36
N PHE A 696 23.91 35.39 93.42
CA PHE A 696 24.11 36.82 93.68
C PHE A 696 22.82 37.65 93.82
N LYS A 697 21.69 37.26 93.19
CA LYS A 697 20.43 38.03 93.21
C LYS A 697 19.67 37.98 94.55
N ASN A 698 20.07 37.14 95.51
CA ASN A 698 19.32 36.98 96.75
C ASN A 698 19.59 38.14 97.74
N LYS A 699 18.61 39.05 97.90
CA LYS A 699 18.70 40.23 98.79
C LYS A 699 18.78 39.92 100.30
N SER A 700 18.58 38.69 100.78
CA SER A 700 18.54 38.40 102.23
C SER A 700 19.79 37.79 102.86
N LEU A 701 20.93 37.71 102.16
CA LEU A 701 22.21 37.16 102.67
C LEU A 701 22.13 35.78 103.38
N LYS A 702 21.01 35.04 103.24
CA LYS A 702 20.92 33.62 103.63
C LYS A 702 21.66 32.78 102.59
N LYS A 703 22.53 31.88 103.07
CA LYS A 703 23.27 30.90 102.25
C LYS A 703 22.28 30.03 101.45
N VAL A 704 22.07 30.35 100.18
CA VAL A 704 21.26 29.54 99.26
C VAL A 704 22.18 28.60 98.50
N THR A 705 22.13 27.31 98.82
CA THR A 705 22.79 26.27 98.03
C THR A 705 21.92 25.90 96.84
N VAL A 706 22.21 26.46 95.67
CA VAL A 706 21.60 25.98 94.41
C VAL A 706 22.17 24.61 94.08
N SER A 707 21.31 23.58 94.11
CA SER A 707 21.66 22.20 93.79
C SER A 707 22.08 22.04 92.31
N LEU A 708 23.12 21.23 92.07
CA LEU A 708 23.57 20.84 90.73
C LEU A 708 22.45 20.18 89.92
N TRP A 709 21.53 19.48 90.59
CA TRP A 709 20.42 18.77 89.94
C TRP A 709 19.41 19.73 89.29
N LYS A 710 19.17 20.90 89.89
CA LYS A 710 18.27 21.93 89.33
C LYS A 710 18.81 22.50 88.01
N ILE A 711 20.13 22.62 87.92
CA ILE A 711 20.90 23.13 86.78
C ILE A 711 20.98 22.06 85.68
N ALA A 712 21.36 20.84 86.04
CA ALA A 712 21.36 19.72 85.10
C ALA A 712 19.97 19.48 84.49
N LYS A 713 18.90 19.62 85.27
CA LYS A 713 17.52 19.58 84.76
C LYS A 713 17.22 20.67 83.73
N LEU A 714 17.72 21.89 83.93
CA LEU A 714 17.54 22.98 82.96
C LEU A 714 18.28 22.72 81.64
N LEU A 715 19.52 22.21 81.71
CA LEU A 715 20.28 21.81 80.51
C LEU A 715 19.59 20.63 79.78
N LEU A 716 19.09 19.65 80.54
CA LEU A 716 18.34 18.53 79.99
C LEU A 716 17.07 19.00 79.28
N ILE A 717 16.33 19.97 79.83
CA ILE A 717 15.17 20.57 79.16
C ILE A 717 15.58 21.19 77.81
N MET A 718 16.71 21.91 77.74
CA MET A 718 17.20 22.49 76.48
C MET A 718 17.51 21.41 75.44
N LEU A 719 18.17 20.32 75.85
CA LEU A 719 18.45 19.17 74.98
C LEU A 719 17.18 18.41 74.57
N CYS A 720 16.17 18.32 75.44
CA CYS A 720 14.89 17.72 75.11
C CYS A 720 14.13 18.54 74.06
N VAL A 721 14.19 19.88 74.11
CA VAL A 721 13.61 20.73 73.06
C VAL A 721 14.27 20.44 71.71
N ASP A 722 15.61 20.35 71.67
CA ASP A 722 16.33 19.96 70.44
C ASP A 722 15.93 18.58 69.94
N ALA A 723 15.86 17.60 70.83
CA ALA A 723 15.51 16.23 70.47
C ALA A 723 14.08 16.13 69.91
N VAL A 724 13.12 16.87 70.48
CA VAL A 724 11.73 16.90 69.98
C VAL A 724 11.65 17.55 68.60
N ILE A 725 12.32 18.69 68.39
CA ILE A 725 12.30 19.37 67.09
C ILE A 725 13.01 18.53 66.03
N LEU A 726 14.15 17.92 66.36
CA LEU A 726 14.88 17.00 65.47
C LEU A 726 14.06 15.75 65.15
N LEU A 727 13.42 15.13 66.14
CA LEU A 727 12.55 13.97 65.91
C LEU A 727 11.38 14.34 65.00
N ALA A 728 10.74 15.49 65.25
CA ALA A 728 9.67 16.00 64.41
C ALA A 728 10.17 16.23 62.97
N TRP A 729 11.37 16.78 62.79
CA TRP A 729 11.97 16.96 61.47
C TRP A 729 12.24 15.62 60.77
N MET A 730 12.87 14.66 61.45
CA MET A 730 13.20 13.34 60.87
C MET A 730 11.96 12.51 60.52
N VAL A 731 10.84 12.71 61.22
CA VAL A 731 9.58 11.99 60.97
C VAL A 731 8.70 12.71 59.94
N ALA A 732 8.57 14.04 60.03
CA ALA A 732 7.67 14.81 59.18
C ALA A 732 8.28 15.16 57.82
N ASP A 733 9.59 15.42 57.77
CA ASP A 733 10.25 15.93 56.56
C ASP A 733 11.73 15.52 56.54
N PHE A 734 11.97 14.21 56.41
CA PHE A 734 13.30 13.63 56.41
C PHE A 734 14.19 14.26 55.32
N PRO A 735 15.40 14.79 55.65
CA PRO A 735 16.32 15.34 54.67
C PRO A 735 16.90 14.19 53.81
N ALA A 736 16.24 13.89 52.69
CA ALA A 736 16.63 12.81 51.80
C ALA A 736 17.67 13.29 50.77
N PRO A 737 18.52 12.39 50.23
CA PRO A 737 19.32 12.70 49.06
C PRO A 737 18.39 12.86 47.84
N THR A 738 18.41 14.03 47.23
CA THR A 738 17.57 14.35 46.06
C THR A 738 18.43 14.73 44.88
N THR A 739 18.03 14.28 43.69
CA THR A 739 18.67 14.61 42.42
C THR A 739 17.77 15.53 41.62
N GLU A 740 18.28 16.69 41.24
CA GLU A 740 17.59 17.66 40.38
C GLU A 740 18.33 17.80 39.05
N THR A 741 17.65 17.48 37.95
CA THR A 741 18.23 17.59 36.61
C THR A 741 17.97 18.99 36.05
N THR A 742 19.03 19.78 35.87
CA THR A 742 18.96 21.13 35.29
C THR A 742 19.71 21.17 33.96
N THR A 743 19.49 22.23 33.17
CA THR A 743 20.27 22.46 31.95
C THR A 743 21.68 22.91 32.30
N ALA A 744 22.68 22.25 31.74
CA ALA A 744 24.07 22.64 31.94
C ALA A 744 24.33 24.02 31.33
N THR A 745 25.17 24.82 31.97
CA THR A 745 25.60 26.12 31.45
C THR A 745 26.81 26.01 30.52
N GLU A 746 27.57 24.94 30.68
CA GLU A 746 28.86 24.68 30.05
C GLU A 746 28.71 23.93 28.72
N PHE A 747 27.58 23.25 28.49
CA PHE A 747 27.29 22.55 27.25
C PHE A 747 25.79 22.41 26.99
N ILE A 748 25.43 22.08 25.74
CA ILE A 748 24.04 21.84 25.35
C ILE A 748 23.62 20.46 25.83
N GLY A 749 23.05 20.40 27.03
CA GLY A 749 22.58 19.17 27.64
C GLY A 749 22.02 19.40 29.04
N LYS A 750 21.84 18.31 29.79
CA LYS A 750 21.31 18.31 31.15
C LYS A 750 22.32 17.66 32.09
N VAL A 751 22.43 18.18 33.29
CA VAL A 751 23.28 17.64 34.36
C VAL A 751 22.44 17.44 35.60
N ASP A 752 22.69 16.33 36.28
CA ASP A 752 22.07 15.97 37.54
C ASP A 752 22.83 16.60 38.70
N HIS A 753 22.13 17.39 39.53
CA HIS A 753 22.63 17.96 40.77
C HIS A 753 22.16 17.15 41.98
N VAL A 754 23.03 16.91 42.96
CA VAL A 754 22.70 16.08 44.14
C VAL A 754 22.92 16.83 45.44
N SER A 755 21.89 16.94 46.30
CA SER A 755 21.98 17.58 47.61
C SER A 755 21.11 16.87 48.67
N CYS A 756 21.31 17.20 49.95
CA CYS A 756 20.38 16.81 51.01
C CYS A 756 19.26 17.86 51.07
N HIS A 757 18.04 17.48 50.71
CA HIS A 757 16.91 18.41 50.64
C HIS A 757 15.76 17.96 51.53
N SER A 758 15.13 18.94 52.18
CA SER A 758 13.87 18.80 52.92
C SER A 758 12.82 19.66 52.24
N SER A 759 11.58 19.21 52.18
CA SER A 759 10.50 19.92 51.50
C SER A 759 10.17 21.29 52.13
N SER A 760 10.47 21.47 53.42
CA SER A 760 10.17 22.67 54.19
C SER A 760 11.39 23.17 54.96
N PHE A 761 11.66 24.49 54.88
CA PHE A 761 12.72 25.14 55.68
C PHE A 761 12.34 25.36 57.15
N ILE A 762 11.08 25.07 57.53
CA ILE A 762 10.47 25.42 58.82
C ILE A 762 11.25 24.83 60.00
N PHE A 763 11.64 23.54 59.93
CA PHE A 763 12.35 22.88 61.01
C PHE A 763 13.76 23.45 61.22
N SER A 764 14.50 23.69 60.12
CA SER A 764 15.79 24.37 60.16
C SER A 764 15.68 25.77 60.77
N ALA A 765 14.66 26.55 60.38
CA ALA A 765 14.42 27.88 60.92
C ALA A 765 14.08 27.86 62.42
N LEU A 766 13.23 26.93 62.87
CA LEU A 766 12.89 26.77 64.29
C LEU A 766 14.11 26.42 65.14
N LEU A 767 15.00 25.55 64.63
CA LEU A 767 16.24 25.17 65.31
C LEU A 767 17.21 26.34 65.41
N ILE A 768 17.40 27.10 64.32
CA ILE A 768 18.23 28.31 64.33
C ILE A 768 17.67 29.35 65.32
N PHE A 769 16.36 29.58 65.31
CA PHE A 769 15.70 30.49 66.25
C PHE A 769 15.89 30.05 67.71
N TRP A 770 15.75 28.76 68.00
CA TRP A 770 16.01 28.20 69.32
C TRP A 770 17.47 28.37 69.76
N LYS A 771 18.45 28.16 68.85
CA LYS A 771 19.87 28.42 69.16
C LYS A 771 20.12 29.90 69.46
N ALA A 772 19.48 30.81 68.72
CA ALA A 772 19.57 32.23 68.99
C ALA A 772 19.08 32.56 70.41
N ILE A 773 17.96 31.98 70.87
CA ILE A 773 17.46 32.17 72.24
C ILE A 773 18.50 31.70 73.28
N ILE A 774 19.11 30.52 73.10
CA ILE A 774 20.14 30.01 74.02
C ILE A 774 21.35 30.95 74.06
N THR A 775 21.83 31.40 72.90
CA THR A 775 23.04 32.23 72.80
C THR A 775 22.80 33.65 73.32
N PHE A 776 21.71 34.32 72.94
CA PHE A 776 21.35 35.63 73.49
C PHE A 776 21.04 35.56 74.98
N GLY A 777 20.37 34.49 75.44
CA GLY A 777 20.20 34.22 76.87
C GLY A 777 21.54 34.11 77.59
N GLY A 778 22.51 33.40 77.01
CA GLY A 778 23.86 33.24 77.55
C GLY A 778 24.60 34.56 77.67
N VAL A 779 24.56 35.39 76.62
CA VAL A 779 25.16 36.73 76.60
C VAL A 779 24.50 37.64 77.63
N TYR A 780 23.16 37.65 77.71
CA TYR A 780 22.41 38.45 78.66
C TYR A 780 22.74 38.09 80.12
N VAL A 781 22.79 36.80 80.43
CA VAL A 781 23.18 36.32 81.77
C VAL A 781 24.62 36.70 82.09
N SER A 782 25.52 36.59 81.11
CA SER A 782 26.93 36.98 81.26
C SER A 782 27.08 38.48 81.58
N PHE A 783 26.28 39.34 80.95
CA PHE A 783 26.22 40.78 81.25
C PHE A 783 25.75 41.08 82.68
N LEU A 784 24.78 40.31 83.19
CA LEU A 784 24.23 40.48 84.54
C LEU A 784 25.19 40.07 85.66
N ILE A 785 26.16 39.21 85.39
CA ILE A 785 27.13 38.71 86.38
C ILE A 785 28.52 39.35 86.25
N ARG A 786 28.66 40.42 85.46
CA ARG A 786 29.98 41.00 85.15
C ARG A 786 30.70 41.59 86.38
N ASP A 787 29.95 42.11 87.35
CA ASP A 787 30.47 42.79 88.54
C ASP A 787 30.61 41.85 89.75
N ALA A 788 30.54 40.52 89.53
CA ALA A 788 30.72 39.53 90.57
C ALA A 788 32.18 39.54 91.13
N GLY A 789 32.33 39.29 92.43
CA GLY A 789 33.63 39.38 93.14
C GLY A 789 34.75 38.50 92.56
N SER A 790 36.00 38.81 92.94
CA SER A 790 37.24 38.26 92.36
C SER A 790 37.36 36.73 92.35
N ASP A 791 36.59 36.01 93.16
CA ASP A 791 36.50 34.55 93.17
C ASP A 791 35.78 33.95 91.93
N PHE A 792 35.18 34.78 91.07
CA PHE A 792 34.34 34.37 89.91
C PHE A 792 34.76 35.01 88.57
N GLN A 793 36.07 35.20 88.32
CA GLN A 793 36.61 35.76 87.05
C GLN A 793 36.35 34.93 85.77
N GLU A 794 35.58 33.84 85.84
CA GLU A 794 35.19 33.03 84.68
C GLU A 794 34.19 33.74 83.76
N SER A 795 33.42 34.73 84.27
CA SER A 795 32.36 35.43 83.52
C SER A 795 32.87 36.21 82.30
N VAL A 796 34.06 36.80 82.40
CA VAL A 796 34.70 37.55 81.29
C VAL A 796 35.03 36.63 80.12
N TRP A 797 35.57 35.44 80.41
CA TRP A 797 35.91 34.44 79.39
C TRP A 797 34.67 33.84 78.74
N ILE A 798 33.61 33.57 79.51
CA ILE A 798 32.32 33.10 78.98
C ILE A 798 31.71 34.14 78.03
N PHE A 799 31.75 35.42 78.40
CA PHE A 799 31.28 36.51 77.54
C PHE A 799 32.12 36.64 76.26
N ALA A 800 33.45 36.65 76.37
CA ALA A 800 34.35 36.73 75.22
C ALA A 800 34.16 35.56 74.24
N SER A 801 34.08 34.32 74.72
CA SER A 801 33.82 33.15 73.88
C SER A 801 32.44 33.20 73.21
N SER A 802 31.42 33.73 73.90
CA SER A 802 30.08 33.89 73.32
C SER A 802 30.06 34.94 72.20
N CYS A 803 30.80 36.04 72.35
CA CYS A 803 30.93 37.08 71.31
C CYS A 803 31.67 36.58 70.06
N VAL A 804 32.76 35.80 70.22
CA VAL A 804 33.50 35.22 69.09
C VAL A 804 32.60 34.29 68.26
N VAL A 805 31.79 33.46 68.91
CA VAL A 805 30.92 32.53 68.19
C VAL A 805 29.74 33.25 67.54
N LEU A 806 29.21 34.31 68.16
CA LEU A 806 28.18 35.13 67.55
C LEU A 806 28.68 35.83 66.28
N LEU A 807 29.95 36.27 66.24
CA LEU A 807 30.58 36.82 65.03
C LEU A 807 30.83 35.78 63.93
N VAL A 808 31.06 34.51 64.28
CA VAL A 808 31.25 33.41 63.32
C VAL A 808 29.92 32.85 62.81
N ALA A 809 28.84 33.01 63.59
CA ALA A 809 27.50 32.52 63.25
C ALA A 809 26.64 33.55 62.48
N LEU A 810 27.02 34.83 62.51
CA LEU A 810 26.53 35.89 61.63
C LEU A 810 27.26 35.83 60.28
#